data_AF-A0A3M2AD04-F1
#
_entry.id   AF-A0A3M2AD04-F1
#
_cell.length_a   1.000
_cell.length_b   1.000
_cell.length_c   1.000
_cell.angle_alpha   90.00
_cell.angle_beta   90.00
_cell.angle_gamma   90.00
#
_symmetry.space_group_name_H-M   'P 1'
#
loop_
_entity.id
_entity.type
_entity.pdbx_description
1 polymer ?
#
loop_
_entity_poly.entity_id
_entity_poly.type
_entity_poly.pdbx_seq_one_letter_code
_entity_poly.pdbx_strand_id
1 'polypeptide(L)'
;MLLWAGSAPAAVRVLTPPDRAVLTDASLLILGTAPRGETVPWSVRAASGTTSESVKADWGDLFEIFVILEPGLNEFRIGDQRLRVFLDDGTRPVPPEFRPARTHAGDVSRCVDCHDRLSMEVAAGGYPGVCLSCHVVVSTNPQNKTPAQDTPHFRKAVANCGRCHEPHAALDPKLLRAPGPDLCRTCHPDRTVSETTHPALADEGCAACHDSHYSGYPKELHKPLPDQCQDCHDEGTGDRRRLHPPLFGKRSCATCHDPHADTPGLLVEAVPGLCLNCHGPVVEHGHGEELSACTDCHDPHDRTDRGLLAADPSPRCRECHEGIDQGNTVHPALEEGCQGCHDPHADDNRAKARASCAGCHDLAGDEELSALHGGLSIPPGACSRCHPPHTAAEDRLVKGRLHPPVAKGKCTVCHGGGAERSVKVADPAARCRMCHSFEKDLRDAGATPHDPVAEGDCTACHDPHMSDRPAFLKGPQPEVCGACHEEAEVPKGRARHPAAETCTDCHAAHGGTKRAFLATAPPDLCLDCHDDPAEGLAEPHPALEEGCLSCHDPHRGFRPGYTKGEAPWAACRDCHEVPALTAGTTLHTAAETCSNCHDPHGRGGPRYLEAQPPDLCLGCHDDPAEGVEDPHPALEDGCLVCHSPHEGFGGAALVQPQRELCLGCHDDPAEGLPKPHAPARDRCAGCHDPHGDVGRTLLRGDGPALCLRCHADKGPAAGLAVHPPAEEDCTNCHRMSGHGGEGTGFLAQTPPDLCLECHDDPREGAGELHPALEEGCLVCHDPHRGTKPGLLTGVEPNAPCLECHEVLTGKPVVHGALADGCSTCHDPHRADREHQLRTPGNALCRTCHDLSGHAHTVDAARGERFPGSRAFPTDGAEYRCTGCHAPHEADEKGLFVRPRAQLCQECHQI
;
A
#
# COMPACT_ATOMS: atom_id res chain seq x y z
N MET A 1 -25.06 -34.05 30.57
CA MET A 1 -23.98 -34.50 31.49
C MET A 1 -22.72 -34.68 30.67
N LEU A 2 -22.06 -33.56 30.35
CA LEU A 2 -20.72 -33.47 29.78
C LEU A 2 -20.17 -32.17 30.38
N LEU A 3 -19.30 -32.36 31.36
CA LEU A 3 -18.68 -31.34 32.18
C LEU A 3 -17.85 -30.44 31.28
N TRP A 4 -18.22 -29.17 31.14
CA TRP A 4 -17.24 -28.16 30.74
C TRP A 4 -16.33 -27.97 31.94
N ALA A 5 -15.13 -28.52 31.79
CA ALA A 5 -14.03 -28.42 32.72
C ALA A 5 -13.80 -26.96 33.10
N GLY A 6 -13.48 -26.73 34.38
CA GLY A 6 -13.15 -25.42 34.91
C GLY A 6 -12.16 -24.70 33.98
N SER A 7 -12.58 -23.55 33.50
CA SER A 7 -11.67 -22.54 32.96
C SER A 7 -10.56 -22.35 33.98
N ALA A 8 -9.32 -22.56 33.54
CA ALA A 8 -8.13 -22.24 34.32
C ALA A 8 -8.27 -20.82 34.92
N PRO A 9 -7.70 -20.54 36.11
CA PRO A 9 -7.74 -19.18 36.68
C PRO A 9 -7.30 -18.20 35.60
N ALA A 10 -8.15 -17.21 35.30
CA ALA A 10 -7.95 -16.30 34.19
C ALA A 10 -6.59 -15.61 34.34
N ALA A 11 -5.66 -15.84 33.41
CA ALA A 11 -4.38 -15.13 33.41
C ALA A 11 -4.65 -13.62 33.32
N VAL A 12 -3.79 -12.82 33.97
CA VAL A 12 -3.81 -11.34 33.93
C VAL A 12 -4.02 -10.85 32.49
N ARG A 13 -5.02 -10.00 32.26
CA ARG A 13 -5.36 -9.45 30.93
C ARG A 13 -5.66 -7.95 30.96
N VAL A 14 -5.02 -7.18 30.10
CA VAL A 14 -5.39 -5.77 29.88
C VAL A 14 -6.61 -5.68 28.94
N LEU A 15 -7.59 -4.84 29.31
CA LEU A 15 -8.81 -4.56 28.55
C LEU A 15 -8.74 -3.24 27.78
N THR A 16 -8.20 -2.20 28.40
CA THR A 16 -7.96 -0.89 27.78
C THR A 16 -6.75 -0.23 28.44
N PRO A 17 -5.94 0.54 27.71
CA PRO A 17 -5.98 0.74 26.26
C PRO A 17 -5.44 -0.49 25.50
N PRO A 18 -5.67 -0.59 24.18
CA PRO A 18 -5.00 -1.60 23.36
C PRO A 18 -3.48 -1.37 23.29
N ASP A 19 -2.71 -2.44 23.06
CA ASP A 19 -1.27 -2.33 22.77
C ASP A 19 -1.05 -1.50 21.51
N ARG A 20 -0.03 -0.65 21.55
CA ARG A 20 0.29 0.37 20.55
C ARG A 20 -0.78 1.45 20.36
N ALA A 21 -1.58 1.70 21.40
CA ALA A 21 -2.45 2.87 21.46
C ALA A 21 -1.66 4.17 21.38
N VAL A 22 -2.11 5.07 20.50
CA VAL A 22 -1.86 6.49 20.61
C VAL A 22 -2.94 7.07 21.49
N LEU A 23 -2.52 7.69 22.58
CA LEU A 23 -3.41 8.48 23.43
C LEU A 23 -2.98 9.93 23.34
N THR A 24 -3.94 10.84 23.43
CA THR A 24 -3.67 12.28 23.53
C THR A 24 -3.73 12.77 24.98
N ASP A 25 -4.17 11.90 25.89
CA ASP A 25 -4.31 12.16 27.32
C ASP A 25 -3.17 11.48 28.09
N ALA A 26 -2.42 12.28 28.85
CA ALA A 26 -1.31 11.80 29.67
C ALA A 26 -1.78 10.92 30.84
N SER A 27 -3.03 11.07 31.28
CA SER A 27 -3.63 10.16 32.26
C SER A 27 -4.12 8.89 31.55
N LEU A 28 -3.51 7.76 31.90
CA LEU A 28 -3.97 6.48 31.45
C LEU A 28 -4.58 5.67 32.57
N LEU A 29 -5.88 5.40 32.45
CA LEU A 29 -6.52 4.34 33.18
C LEU A 29 -6.38 3.03 32.40
N ILE A 30 -5.51 2.15 32.90
CA ILE A 30 -5.40 0.78 32.42
C ILE A 30 -6.39 -0.07 33.20
N LEU A 31 -7.41 -0.57 32.51
CA LEU A 31 -8.31 -1.55 33.08
C LEU A 31 -7.83 -2.93 32.65
N GLY A 32 -7.78 -3.86 33.59
CA GLY A 32 -7.46 -5.26 33.30
C GLY A 32 -8.15 -6.23 34.22
N THR A 33 -8.15 -7.52 33.87
CA THR A 33 -8.74 -8.59 34.66
C THR A 33 -7.69 -9.53 35.21
N ALA A 34 -7.81 -9.95 36.47
CA ALA A 34 -7.05 -11.00 37.11
C ALA A 34 -7.96 -11.74 38.13
N PRO A 35 -7.60 -12.97 38.55
CA PRO A 35 -8.40 -13.73 39.51
C PRO A 35 -8.67 -12.90 40.77
N ARG A 36 -9.93 -12.87 41.21
CA ARG A 36 -10.35 -12.08 42.37
C ARG A 36 -9.40 -12.17 43.57
N GLY A 37 -8.93 -11.02 44.03
CA GLY A 37 -8.01 -10.90 45.17
C GLY A 37 -6.54 -11.17 44.85
N GLU A 38 -6.21 -11.52 43.60
CA GLU A 38 -4.84 -11.64 43.14
C GLU A 38 -4.17 -10.27 43.06
N THR A 39 -2.90 -10.25 43.46
CA THR A 39 -2.04 -9.06 43.33
C THR A 39 -1.25 -9.18 42.04
N VAL A 40 -1.56 -8.30 41.10
CA VAL A 40 -0.95 -8.21 39.79
C VAL A 40 0.25 -7.27 39.87
N PRO A 41 1.48 -7.77 39.73
CA PRO A 41 2.64 -6.89 39.60
C PRO A 41 2.56 -6.16 38.27
N TRP A 42 2.85 -4.87 38.26
CA TRP A 42 3.00 -4.14 37.04
C TRP A 42 4.20 -3.22 37.09
N SER A 43 4.73 -2.89 35.92
CA SER A 43 5.79 -1.91 35.78
C SER A 43 5.56 -1.14 34.50
N VAL A 44 5.95 0.12 34.48
CA VAL A 44 6.01 0.93 33.27
C VAL A 44 7.46 1.33 33.06
N ARG A 45 7.99 0.99 31.89
CA ARG A 45 9.24 1.53 31.40
C ARG A 45 8.90 2.70 30.49
N ALA A 46 9.18 3.89 30.97
CA ALA A 46 9.04 5.12 30.23
C ALA A 46 10.43 5.76 30.02
N ALA A 47 10.48 6.99 29.51
CA ALA A 47 11.75 7.66 29.23
C ALA A 47 12.55 7.97 30.51
N SER A 48 11.88 8.23 31.64
CA SER A 48 12.50 8.56 32.92
C SER A 48 13.04 7.36 33.71
N GLY A 49 12.63 6.14 33.33
CA GLY A 49 13.04 4.92 34.01
C GLY A 49 11.92 3.88 34.06
N THR A 50 12.14 2.85 34.88
CA THR A 50 11.12 1.82 35.13
C THR A 50 10.53 2.00 36.52
N THR A 51 9.24 2.29 36.59
CA THR A 51 8.47 2.25 37.84
C THR A 51 7.79 0.90 37.94
N SER A 52 7.82 0.28 39.12
CA SER A 52 7.18 -1.03 39.37
C SER A 52 6.32 -0.95 40.62
N GLU A 53 5.07 -1.35 40.49
CA GLU A 53 4.09 -1.41 41.58
C GLU A 53 3.28 -2.71 41.47
N SER A 54 2.24 -2.84 42.29
CA SER A 54 1.29 -3.94 42.17
C SER A 54 -0.10 -3.46 42.46
N VAL A 55 -1.07 -3.94 41.69
CA VAL A 55 -2.49 -3.64 41.86
C VAL A 55 -3.23 -4.91 42.25
N LYS A 56 -4.24 -4.81 43.10
CA LYS A 56 -5.06 -5.97 43.48
C LYS A 56 -6.38 -5.96 42.72
N ALA A 57 -6.80 -7.12 42.23
CA ALA A 57 -8.10 -7.28 41.57
C ALA A 57 -9.23 -7.30 42.61
N ASP A 58 -9.63 -6.10 43.05
CA ASP A 58 -10.58 -5.89 44.15
C ASP A 58 -12.02 -5.58 43.68
N TRP A 59 -12.21 -5.28 42.38
CA TRP A 59 -13.52 -5.00 41.78
C TRP A 59 -14.02 -6.21 40.97
N GLY A 60 -14.32 -7.30 41.68
CA GLY A 60 -14.60 -8.59 41.05
C GLY A 60 -13.31 -9.24 40.57
N ASP A 61 -13.21 -9.51 39.28
CA ASP A 61 -11.96 -9.93 38.63
C ASP A 61 -11.21 -8.74 37.99
N LEU A 62 -11.63 -7.48 38.20
CA LEU A 62 -10.99 -6.30 37.61
C LEU A 62 -9.96 -5.66 38.54
N PHE A 63 -8.90 -5.14 37.93
CA PHE A 63 -7.93 -4.24 38.51
C PHE A 63 -7.81 -2.97 37.65
N GLU A 64 -7.43 -1.88 38.30
CA GLU A 64 -7.29 -0.57 37.67
C GLU A 64 -5.90 -0.03 37.96
N ILE A 65 -5.14 0.27 36.92
CA ILE A 65 -3.85 0.92 37.05
C ILE A 65 -3.98 2.31 36.48
N PHE A 66 -3.96 3.31 37.34
CA PHE A 66 -3.88 4.69 36.92
C PHE A 66 -2.42 5.09 36.82
N VAL A 67 -1.97 5.44 35.60
CA VAL A 67 -0.59 5.82 35.34
C VAL A 67 -0.57 7.10 34.54
N ILE A 68 0.28 8.03 34.96
CA ILE A 68 0.61 9.18 34.13
C ILE A 68 1.67 8.74 33.13
N LEU A 69 1.28 8.73 31.86
CA LEU A 69 2.16 8.44 30.74
C LEU A 69 3.17 9.55 30.56
N GLU A 70 4.38 9.17 30.18
CA GLU A 70 5.37 10.10 29.69
C GLU A 70 5.20 10.34 28.19
N PRO A 71 5.55 11.52 27.68
CA PRO A 71 5.72 11.78 26.25
C PRO A 71 6.36 10.62 25.49
N GLY A 72 5.71 10.16 24.42
CA GLY A 72 6.15 9.04 23.60
C GLY A 72 5.89 7.66 24.22
N LEU A 73 6.84 6.73 24.06
CA LEU A 73 6.61 5.32 24.35
C LEU A 73 6.66 5.00 25.85
N ASN A 74 5.55 4.45 26.36
CA ASN A 74 5.42 3.87 27.69
C ASN A 74 5.19 2.37 27.55
N GLU A 75 6.12 1.57 28.07
CA GLU A 75 6.07 0.11 27.99
C GLU A 75 5.72 -0.49 29.34
N PHE A 76 4.47 -0.86 29.48
CA PHE A 76 3.95 -1.57 30.62
C PHE A 76 4.28 -3.06 30.54
N ARG A 77 4.68 -3.66 31.67
CA ARG A 77 4.56 -5.08 31.94
C ARG A 77 3.53 -5.26 33.04
N ILE A 78 2.44 -5.97 32.79
CA ILE A 78 1.34 -6.17 33.74
C ILE A 78 1.10 -7.67 33.86
N GLY A 79 1.51 -8.26 34.98
CA GLY A 79 1.74 -9.70 35.08
C GLY A 79 2.72 -10.16 34.01
N ASP A 80 2.30 -11.11 33.18
CA ASP A 80 3.07 -11.60 32.02
C ASP A 80 2.80 -10.81 30.72
N GLN A 81 1.89 -9.83 30.74
CA GLN A 81 1.52 -9.06 29.53
C GLN A 81 2.42 -7.85 29.32
N ARG A 82 2.72 -7.55 28.06
CA ARG A 82 3.36 -6.29 27.65
C ARG A 82 2.31 -5.41 26.98
N LEU A 83 2.20 -4.17 27.43
CA LEU A 83 1.35 -3.15 26.85
C LEU A 83 2.23 -1.94 26.51
N ARG A 84 2.19 -1.47 25.28
CA ARG A 84 2.88 -0.25 24.84
C ARG A 84 1.84 0.79 24.52
N VAL A 85 2.05 1.98 25.04
CA VAL A 85 1.18 3.11 24.76
C VAL A 85 2.08 4.27 24.38
N PHE A 86 1.75 4.91 23.27
CA PHE A 86 2.41 6.12 22.83
C PHE A 86 1.53 7.28 23.23
N LEU A 87 2.01 8.10 24.15
CA LEU A 87 1.38 9.39 24.35
C LEU A 87 1.81 10.25 23.16
N ASP A 88 0.88 10.49 22.24
CA ASP A 88 1.04 11.52 21.21
C ASP A 88 0.76 12.84 21.87
N ASP A 89 1.80 13.31 22.54
CA ASP A 89 1.88 14.67 22.97
C ASP A 89 2.23 15.59 21.76
N GLY A 90 2.27 15.06 20.54
CA GLY A 90 2.71 15.74 19.34
C GLY A 90 4.18 16.18 19.31
N THR A 91 4.81 16.17 20.48
CA THR A 91 6.12 15.62 20.87
C THR A 91 7.08 15.22 19.79
N ARG A 92 6.64 14.15 19.15
CA ARG A 92 7.45 13.17 18.47
C ARG A 92 6.55 12.60 17.39
N PRO A 93 7.08 12.36 16.19
CA PRO A 93 6.30 11.66 15.20
C PRO A 93 5.87 10.32 15.79
N VAL A 94 4.56 10.12 15.83
CA VAL A 94 3.96 8.85 16.23
C VAL A 94 4.57 7.75 15.35
N PRO A 95 5.25 6.76 15.93
CA PRO A 95 5.81 5.69 15.14
C PRO A 95 4.66 4.98 14.40
N PRO A 96 4.85 4.61 13.13
CA PRO A 96 3.77 4.13 12.26
C PRO A 96 3.04 2.88 12.78
N GLU A 97 3.64 2.14 13.71
CA GLU A 97 3.02 1.01 14.39
C GLU A 97 2.00 1.40 15.49
N PHE A 98 1.94 2.67 15.90
CA PHE A 98 1.00 3.19 16.91
C PHE A 98 -0.16 3.93 16.24
N ARG A 99 -1.39 3.71 16.74
CA ARG A 99 -2.61 4.28 16.14
C ARG A 99 -3.56 4.85 17.21
N PRO A 100 -4.37 5.88 16.90
CA PRO A 100 -5.33 6.43 17.87
C PRO A 100 -6.21 5.35 18.47
N ALA A 101 -6.15 5.16 19.80
CA ALA A 101 -7.09 4.28 20.47
C ALA A 101 -8.46 4.95 20.52
N ARG A 102 -9.47 4.18 20.20
CA ARG A 102 -10.88 4.57 20.18
C ARG A 102 -11.56 3.79 21.28
N THR A 103 -12.44 4.42 22.04
CA THR A 103 -13.25 3.78 23.08
C THR A 103 -14.74 3.91 22.75
N HIS A 104 -15.57 2.99 23.22
CA HIS A 104 -16.96 2.92 22.76
C HIS A 104 -17.86 4.07 23.18
N ALA A 105 -17.60 4.65 24.35
CA ALA A 105 -18.42 5.71 24.93
C ALA A 105 -17.64 7.03 25.11
N GLY A 106 -16.40 7.12 24.60
CA GLY A 106 -15.49 8.24 24.90
C GLY A 106 -14.98 8.24 26.36
N ASP A 107 -15.73 7.62 27.28
CA ASP A 107 -15.44 7.50 28.70
C ASP A 107 -15.69 6.06 29.20
N VAL A 108 -14.71 5.49 29.90
CA VAL A 108 -14.76 4.15 30.51
C VAL A 108 -15.60 4.12 31.80
N SER A 109 -16.08 5.25 32.31
CA SER A 109 -16.93 5.33 33.52
C SER A 109 -18.33 4.70 33.34
N ARG A 110 -18.77 4.48 32.10
CA ARG A 110 -20.08 3.92 31.74
C ARG A 110 -20.09 2.40 31.61
N CYS A 111 -19.20 1.69 32.31
CA CYS A 111 -19.16 0.23 32.34
C CYS A 111 -20.54 -0.39 32.61
N VAL A 112 -21.35 0.22 33.46
CA VAL A 112 -22.67 -0.30 33.87
C VAL A 112 -23.76 -0.23 32.79
N ASP A 113 -23.54 0.51 31.70
CA ASP A 113 -24.43 0.50 30.54
C ASP A 113 -24.36 -0.85 29.80
N CYS A 114 -23.23 -1.54 29.94
CA CYS A 114 -22.96 -2.82 29.29
C CYS A 114 -22.77 -3.99 30.28
N HIS A 115 -22.35 -3.71 31.52
CA HIS A 115 -22.04 -4.69 32.56
C HIS A 115 -22.95 -4.56 33.78
N ASP A 116 -23.23 -5.67 34.45
CA ASP A 116 -23.87 -5.67 35.76
C ASP A 116 -22.95 -5.03 36.81
N ARG A 117 -23.51 -4.14 37.64
CA ARG A 117 -22.79 -3.30 38.62
C ARG A 117 -22.04 -4.08 39.70
N LEU A 118 -22.34 -5.37 39.93
CA LEU A 118 -21.73 -6.15 41.01
C LEU A 118 -20.91 -7.34 40.50
N SER A 119 -21.39 -8.03 39.46
CA SER A 119 -20.67 -9.19 38.91
C SER A 119 -19.68 -8.83 37.80
N MET A 120 -19.81 -7.65 37.19
CA MET A 120 -19.07 -7.25 35.98
C MET A 120 -19.31 -8.19 34.79
N GLU A 121 -20.30 -9.08 34.90
CA GLU A 121 -20.81 -9.84 33.77
C GLU A 121 -21.60 -8.91 32.86
N VAL A 122 -21.69 -9.23 31.57
CA VAL A 122 -22.51 -8.44 30.64
C VAL A 122 -23.97 -8.41 31.12
N ALA A 123 -24.57 -7.21 31.16
CA ALA A 123 -25.90 -6.97 31.70
C ALA A 123 -27.00 -7.86 31.05
N ALA A 124 -28.12 -8.04 31.75
CA ALA A 124 -29.19 -8.97 31.38
C ALA A 124 -29.66 -8.80 29.92
N GLY A 125 -29.39 -9.82 29.09
CA GLY A 125 -29.61 -9.79 27.64
C GLY A 125 -28.38 -10.18 26.82
N GLY A 126 -27.16 -10.06 27.39
CA GLY A 126 -25.91 -10.51 26.79
C GLY A 126 -25.62 -9.90 25.41
N TYR A 127 -24.65 -10.46 24.69
CA TYR A 127 -24.51 -10.18 23.26
C TYR A 127 -25.60 -10.93 22.47
N PRO A 128 -26.21 -10.31 21.44
CA PRO A 128 -26.00 -8.93 20.98
C PRO A 128 -26.94 -7.91 21.66
N GLY A 129 -27.82 -8.35 22.56
CA GLY A 129 -28.92 -7.54 23.11
C GLY A 129 -28.48 -6.24 23.77
N VAL A 130 -27.35 -6.26 24.48
CA VAL A 130 -26.77 -5.07 25.11
C VAL A 130 -26.34 -4.03 24.07
N CYS A 131 -25.77 -4.47 22.95
CA CYS A 131 -25.31 -3.60 21.87
C CYS A 131 -26.49 -3.06 21.06
N LEU A 132 -27.49 -3.90 20.78
CA LEU A 132 -28.67 -3.53 20.00
C LEU A 132 -29.65 -2.62 20.75
N SER A 133 -29.44 -2.40 22.05
CA SER A 133 -30.16 -1.38 22.81
C SER A 133 -29.85 0.05 22.35
N CYS A 134 -28.64 0.25 21.78
CA CYS A 134 -28.15 1.52 21.26
C CYS A 134 -27.85 1.49 19.76
N HIS A 135 -27.44 0.35 19.20
CA HIS A 135 -27.09 0.18 17.79
C HIS A 135 -28.22 -0.50 17.02
N VAL A 136 -28.98 0.29 16.27
CA VAL A 136 -30.08 -0.22 15.46
C VAL A 136 -29.54 -0.71 14.12
N VAL A 137 -29.65 -2.01 13.86
CA VAL A 137 -29.30 -2.63 12.57
C VAL A 137 -30.56 -2.86 11.74
N VAL A 138 -30.66 -2.21 10.58
CA VAL A 138 -31.83 -2.27 9.68
C VAL A 138 -31.43 -2.80 8.30
N SER A 139 -32.36 -3.55 7.67
CA SER A 139 -32.19 -4.00 6.28
C SER A 139 -32.13 -2.80 5.34
N THR A 140 -31.07 -2.69 4.54
CA THR A 140 -31.01 -1.75 3.41
C THR A 140 -31.80 -2.27 2.20
N ASN A 141 -32.14 -3.56 2.16
CA ASN A 141 -33.07 -4.15 1.20
C ASN A 141 -34.53 -3.93 1.61
N PRO A 142 -35.30 -3.08 0.90
CA PRO A 142 -36.71 -2.81 1.24
C PRO A 142 -37.64 -4.00 0.99
N GLN A 143 -37.18 -5.01 0.23
CA GLN A 143 -37.95 -6.23 -0.05
C GLN A 143 -37.75 -7.28 1.03
N ASN A 144 -36.70 -7.16 1.84
CA ASN A 144 -36.41 -8.09 2.93
C ASN A 144 -37.04 -7.59 4.23
N LYS A 145 -38.05 -8.34 4.70
CA LYS A 145 -38.77 -8.06 5.95
C LYS A 145 -38.26 -8.87 7.14
N THR A 146 -37.21 -9.67 6.95
CA THR A 146 -36.63 -10.47 8.02
C THR A 146 -35.85 -9.57 8.97
N PRO A 147 -36.14 -9.61 10.29
CA PRO A 147 -35.33 -8.92 11.28
C PRO A 147 -33.86 -9.35 11.18
N ALA A 148 -32.93 -8.40 11.32
CA ALA A 148 -31.49 -8.66 11.19
C ALA A 148 -31.04 -9.84 12.08
N GLN A 149 -31.51 -9.86 13.33
CA GLN A 149 -31.28 -10.92 14.31
C GLN A 149 -31.69 -12.34 13.89
N ASP A 150 -32.56 -12.48 12.90
CA ASP A 150 -33.04 -13.76 12.43
C ASP A 150 -32.22 -14.29 11.23
N THR A 151 -31.25 -13.54 10.71
CA THR A 151 -30.46 -14.02 9.56
C THR A 151 -29.29 -14.92 9.98
N PRO A 152 -28.90 -15.91 9.16
CA PRO A 152 -27.79 -16.81 9.50
C PRO A 152 -26.44 -16.09 9.64
N HIS A 153 -26.19 -15.03 8.87
CA HIS A 153 -24.97 -14.24 8.98
C HIS A 153 -24.98 -13.45 10.29
N PHE A 154 -26.04 -12.69 10.57
CA PHE A 154 -26.15 -11.93 11.82
C PHE A 154 -26.08 -12.85 13.05
N ARG A 155 -26.76 -14.01 13.04
CA ARG A 155 -26.68 -15.01 14.13
C ARG A 155 -25.28 -15.60 14.36
N LYS A 156 -24.44 -15.65 13.32
CA LYS A 156 -23.09 -16.23 13.41
C LYS A 156 -22.00 -15.19 13.63
N ALA A 157 -22.11 -14.04 12.98
CA ALA A 157 -21.09 -12.98 12.93
C ALA A 157 -21.38 -11.83 13.89
N VAL A 158 -22.64 -11.37 13.96
CA VAL A 158 -23.02 -10.12 14.67
C VAL A 158 -23.67 -10.39 16.03
N ALA A 159 -24.16 -11.62 16.28
CA ALA A 159 -24.72 -12.03 17.58
C ALA A 159 -23.69 -12.02 18.73
N ASN A 160 -22.40 -11.91 18.40
CA ASN A 160 -21.33 -11.65 19.33
C ASN A 160 -20.55 -10.44 18.82
N CYS A 161 -21.14 -9.24 18.91
CA CYS A 161 -20.53 -7.99 18.45
C CYS A 161 -19.07 -7.87 18.91
N GLY A 162 -18.80 -8.32 20.15
CA GLY A 162 -17.48 -8.41 20.75
C GLY A 162 -16.45 -9.30 20.04
N ARG A 163 -16.78 -10.02 18.96
CA ARG A 163 -15.81 -10.76 18.13
C ARG A 163 -15.16 -9.89 17.07
N CYS A 164 -15.89 -8.90 16.58
CA CYS A 164 -15.42 -7.98 15.56
C CYS A 164 -15.06 -6.64 16.18
N HIS A 165 -15.89 -6.19 17.12
CA HIS A 165 -15.66 -4.98 17.89
C HIS A 165 -14.98 -5.30 19.21
N GLU A 166 -14.09 -4.41 19.64
CA GLU A 166 -13.66 -4.31 21.03
C GLU A 166 -14.45 -3.16 21.67
N PRO A 167 -15.54 -3.48 22.41
CA PRO A 167 -16.41 -2.46 22.98
C PRO A 167 -15.76 -1.68 24.13
N HIS A 168 -14.55 -2.03 24.57
CA HIS A 168 -13.80 -1.21 25.53
C HIS A 168 -12.92 -0.20 24.78
N ALA A 169 -11.91 -0.70 24.06
CA ALA A 169 -10.98 0.13 23.32
C ALA A 169 -10.29 -0.61 22.17
N ALA A 170 -10.24 -0.01 20.97
CA ALA A 170 -9.59 -0.57 19.81
C ALA A 170 -8.83 0.50 19.01
N LEU A 171 -7.78 0.10 18.29
CA LEU A 171 -7.01 1.01 17.43
C LEU A 171 -7.72 1.31 16.10
N ASP A 172 -8.53 0.38 15.62
CA ASP A 172 -9.13 0.46 14.30
C ASP A 172 -10.47 1.24 14.34
N PRO A 173 -10.78 2.02 13.28
CA PRO A 173 -12.04 2.76 13.16
C PRO A 173 -13.26 1.88 13.45
N LYS A 174 -14.31 2.46 14.05
CA LYS A 174 -15.51 1.72 14.50
C LYS A 174 -15.21 0.63 15.56
N LEU A 175 -14.11 0.78 16.31
CA LEU A 175 -13.70 -0.11 17.41
C LEU A 175 -13.43 -1.54 16.96
N LEU A 176 -12.92 -1.71 15.75
CA LEU A 176 -12.63 -3.04 15.24
C LEU A 176 -11.40 -3.63 15.96
N ARG A 177 -11.40 -4.94 16.22
CA ARG A 177 -10.27 -5.64 16.86
C ARG A 177 -9.01 -5.70 16.00
N ALA A 178 -9.16 -5.48 14.70
CA ALA A 178 -8.13 -5.46 13.69
C ALA A 178 -8.63 -4.61 12.50
N PRO A 179 -7.75 -4.23 11.55
CA PRO A 179 -8.17 -3.57 10.30
C PRO A 179 -9.29 -4.36 9.63
N GLY A 180 -10.26 -3.67 9.00
CA GLY A 180 -11.45 -4.29 8.43
C GLY A 180 -11.16 -5.56 7.60
N PRO A 181 -10.26 -5.52 6.61
CA PRO A 181 -9.87 -6.71 5.82
C PRO A 181 -9.29 -7.84 6.68
N ASP A 182 -8.38 -7.53 7.60
CA ASP A 182 -7.75 -8.51 8.49
C ASP A 182 -8.73 -9.15 9.47
N LEU A 183 -9.65 -8.35 9.99
CA LEU A 183 -10.71 -8.80 10.86
C LEU A 183 -11.68 -9.74 10.13
N CYS A 184 -12.08 -9.38 8.92
CA CYS A 184 -12.92 -10.24 8.08
C CYS A 184 -12.23 -11.57 7.78
N ARG A 185 -10.92 -11.58 7.50
CA ARG A 185 -10.12 -12.79 7.25
C ARG A 185 -10.06 -13.76 8.43
N THR A 186 -10.25 -13.29 9.67
CA THR A 186 -10.31 -14.19 10.85
C THR A 186 -11.44 -15.23 10.76
N CYS A 187 -12.55 -14.86 10.10
CA CYS A 187 -13.69 -15.75 9.86
C CYS A 187 -13.79 -16.20 8.39
N HIS A 188 -13.15 -15.46 7.49
CA HIS A 188 -13.11 -15.71 6.05
C HIS A 188 -11.68 -15.92 5.54
N PRO A 189 -10.94 -16.93 6.05
CA PRO A 189 -9.53 -17.13 5.68
C PRO A 189 -9.34 -17.46 4.20
N ASP A 190 -10.36 -18.04 3.58
CA ASP A 190 -10.37 -18.44 2.17
C ASP A 190 -10.83 -17.30 1.22
N ARG A 191 -11.00 -16.06 1.72
CA ARG A 191 -11.38 -14.89 0.92
C ARG A 191 -10.15 -14.00 0.71
N THR A 192 -9.51 -14.16 -0.44
CA THR A 192 -8.26 -13.50 -0.82
C THR A 192 -8.50 -12.45 -1.89
N VAL A 193 -8.64 -11.18 -1.49
CA VAL A 193 -8.70 -10.07 -2.44
C VAL A 193 -7.45 -9.22 -2.26
N SER A 194 -6.77 -8.94 -3.37
CA SER A 194 -5.65 -8.00 -3.37
C SER A 194 -6.21 -6.57 -3.46
N GLU A 195 -5.81 -5.73 -2.51
CA GLU A 195 -6.20 -4.32 -2.45
C GLU A 195 -5.73 -3.53 -3.69
N THR A 196 -4.75 -4.07 -4.44
CA THR A 196 -4.25 -3.50 -5.70
C THR A 196 -5.04 -3.93 -6.94
N THR A 197 -5.87 -4.98 -6.85
CA THR A 197 -6.51 -5.61 -8.03
C THR A 197 -7.86 -4.99 -8.36
N HIS A 198 -8.52 -4.32 -7.41
CA HIS A 198 -9.72 -3.55 -7.67
C HIS A 198 -9.74 -2.25 -6.86
N PRO A 199 -9.73 -1.07 -7.51
CA PRO A 199 -9.57 0.22 -6.83
C PRO A 199 -10.57 0.48 -5.71
N ALA A 200 -11.82 0.00 -5.83
CA ALA A 200 -12.83 0.19 -4.78
C ALA A 200 -12.49 -0.46 -3.43
N LEU A 201 -11.51 -1.37 -3.39
CA LEU A 201 -11.07 -2.03 -2.15
C LEU A 201 -9.95 -1.28 -1.43
N ALA A 202 -9.27 -0.33 -2.09
CA ALA A 202 -8.14 0.39 -1.52
C ALA A 202 -8.56 1.31 -0.36
N ASP A 203 -9.74 1.94 -0.44
CA ASP A 203 -10.20 2.94 0.54
C ASP A 203 -11.22 2.37 1.55
N GLU A 204 -12.16 1.53 1.12
CA GLU A 204 -13.26 1.02 1.95
C GLU A 204 -13.16 -0.48 2.30
N GLY A 205 -12.12 -1.16 1.82
CA GLY A 205 -11.89 -2.59 2.05
C GLY A 205 -13.09 -3.45 1.66
N CYS A 206 -13.33 -4.54 2.41
CA CYS A 206 -14.47 -5.44 2.14
C CYS A 206 -15.83 -4.74 2.28
N ALA A 207 -15.91 -3.61 2.99
CA ALA A 207 -17.14 -2.88 3.24
C ALA A 207 -17.62 -2.07 2.03
N ALA A 208 -16.77 -1.90 1.00
CA ALA A 208 -17.13 -1.26 -0.27
C ALA A 208 -18.33 -1.94 -0.95
N CYS A 209 -18.39 -3.27 -0.84
CA CYS A 209 -19.43 -4.08 -1.47
C CYS A 209 -20.35 -4.76 -0.44
N HIS A 210 -19.87 -5.01 0.77
CA HIS A 210 -20.59 -5.74 1.82
C HIS A 210 -21.01 -4.81 2.97
N ASP A 211 -22.24 -4.97 3.44
CA ASP A 211 -22.65 -4.49 4.76
C ASP A 211 -22.30 -5.55 5.80
N SER A 212 -21.26 -5.29 6.60
CA SER A 212 -20.81 -6.21 7.64
C SER A 212 -21.81 -6.40 8.79
N HIS A 213 -22.83 -5.54 8.89
CA HIS A 213 -23.86 -5.63 9.91
C HIS A 213 -25.08 -6.36 9.38
N TYR A 214 -25.71 -5.83 8.33
CA TYR A 214 -26.84 -6.45 7.65
C TYR A 214 -27.33 -5.59 6.49
N SER A 215 -27.31 -6.11 5.26
CA SER A 215 -27.94 -5.41 4.13
C SER A 215 -29.31 -5.98 3.76
N GLY A 216 -29.55 -7.24 4.07
CA GLY A 216 -30.74 -7.97 3.62
C GLY A 216 -30.69 -8.42 2.17
N TYR A 217 -29.58 -8.25 1.45
CA TYR A 217 -29.32 -8.89 0.16
C TYR A 217 -28.47 -10.17 0.34
N PRO A 218 -28.50 -11.12 -0.62
CA PRO A 218 -27.65 -12.31 -0.54
C PRO A 218 -26.17 -11.97 -0.36
N LYS A 219 -25.49 -12.69 0.54
CA LYS A 219 -24.08 -12.47 0.91
C LYS A 219 -23.81 -11.09 1.53
N GLU A 220 -24.82 -10.45 2.11
CA GLU A 220 -24.73 -9.14 2.76
C GLU A 220 -24.20 -8.03 1.84
N LEU A 221 -24.51 -8.08 0.54
CA LEU A 221 -24.14 -7.00 -0.40
C LEU A 221 -25.01 -5.76 -0.19
N HIS A 222 -24.51 -4.55 -0.42
CA HIS A 222 -25.37 -3.35 -0.27
C HIS A 222 -26.59 -3.35 -1.23
N LYS A 223 -26.49 -4.04 -2.38
CA LYS A 223 -27.53 -4.21 -3.41
C LYS A 223 -27.43 -5.58 -4.12
N PRO A 224 -28.36 -5.98 -5.01
CA PRO A 224 -28.18 -7.18 -5.82
C PRO A 224 -26.89 -7.08 -6.64
N LEU A 225 -26.14 -8.18 -6.73
CA LEU A 225 -24.78 -8.19 -7.30
C LEU A 225 -24.64 -7.48 -8.67
N PRO A 226 -25.54 -7.67 -9.66
CA PRO A 226 -25.43 -6.94 -10.93
C PRO A 226 -25.55 -5.42 -10.76
N ASP A 227 -26.47 -4.98 -9.89
CA ASP A 227 -26.74 -3.56 -9.66
C ASP A 227 -25.60 -2.93 -8.84
N GLN A 228 -25.08 -3.66 -7.83
CA GLN A 228 -23.91 -3.27 -7.03
C GLN A 228 -22.66 -3.02 -7.88
N CYS A 229 -22.42 -3.88 -8.88
CA CYS A 229 -21.29 -3.71 -9.78
C CYS A 229 -21.52 -2.53 -10.75
N GLN A 230 -22.75 -2.35 -11.25
CA GLN A 230 -23.09 -1.29 -12.18
C GLN A 230 -23.00 0.11 -11.57
N ASP A 231 -23.33 0.27 -10.29
CA ASP A 231 -23.23 1.57 -9.61
C ASP A 231 -21.84 2.23 -9.73
N CYS A 232 -20.78 1.44 -9.89
CA CYS A 232 -19.41 1.92 -10.09
C CYS A 232 -18.90 1.71 -11.52
N HIS A 233 -19.43 0.73 -12.26
CA HIS A 233 -19.00 0.36 -13.63
C HIS A 233 -20.02 0.85 -14.67
N ASP A 234 -20.14 2.18 -14.80
CA ASP A 234 -21.17 2.86 -15.60
C ASP A 234 -20.70 3.37 -16.98
N GLU A 235 -19.41 3.27 -17.32
CA GLU A 235 -18.88 3.82 -18.59
C GLU A 235 -19.11 2.93 -19.84
N GLY A 236 -19.76 1.77 -19.68
CA GLY A 236 -20.15 0.95 -20.83
C GLY A 236 -21.15 -0.13 -20.47
N THR A 237 -22.43 0.11 -20.76
CA THR A 237 -23.40 -0.85 -21.35
C THR A 237 -24.85 -0.42 -21.04
N GLY A 238 -25.31 0.62 -21.72
CA GLY A 238 -26.72 1.01 -21.72
C GLY A 238 -27.70 0.00 -22.37
N ASP A 239 -27.29 -1.25 -22.64
CA ASP A 239 -28.22 -2.29 -23.09
C ASP A 239 -27.75 -3.70 -22.67
N ARG A 240 -28.49 -4.32 -21.74
CA ARG A 240 -28.34 -5.72 -21.29
C ARG A 240 -28.67 -6.74 -22.40
N ARG A 241 -28.44 -6.41 -23.68
CA ARG A 241 -28.61 -7.28 -24.86
C ARG A 241 -27.29 -7.47 -25.63
N ARG A 242 -26.20 -6.82 -25.20
CA ARG A 242 -24.88 -6.84 -25.86
C ARG A 242 -23.82 -7.75 -25.22
N LEU A 243 -24.07 -8.26 -24.02
CA LEU A 243 -23.21 -9.22 -23.31
C LEU A 243 -23.26 -10.63 -23.93
N HIS A 244 -22.24 -11.46 -23.71
CA HIS A 244 -22.23 -12.85 -24.18
C HIS A 244 -23.50 -13.62 -23.67
N PRO A 245 -24.27 -14.30 -24.55
CA PRO A 245 -25.58 -14.90 -24.26
C PRO A 245 -25.83 -15.66 -22.94
N PRO A 246 -24.88 -16.41 -22.35
CA PRO A 246 -25.04 -17.02 -21.03
C PRO A 246 -25.34 -16.01 -19.91
N LEU A 247 -25.01 -14.73 -20.08
CA LEU A 247 -25.17 -13.65 -19.09
C LEU A 247 -26.60 -13.04 -19.04
N PHE A 248 -27.49 -13.41 -19.96
CA PHE A 248 -28.89 -12.92 -19.98
C PHE A 248 -29.87 -13.81 -19.20
N GLY A 249 -29.37 -14.82 -18.48
CA GLY A 249 -30.18 -15.82 -17.79
C GLY A 249 -29.89 -15.92 -16.28
N LYS A 250 -29.90 -17.15 -15.73
CA LYS A 250 -29.62 -17.43 -14.30
C LYS A 250 -28.17 -17.16 -13.86
N ARG A 251 -27.29 -16.76 -14.78
CA ARG A 251 -25.85 -16.56 -14.57
C ARG A 251 -25.56 -15.06 -14.48
N SER A 252 -24.78 -14.66 -13.50
CA SER A 252 -24.41 -13.26 -13.22
C SER A 252 -23.00 -12.95 -13.75
N CYS A 253 -22.59 -11.69 -13.66
CA CYS A 253 -21.20 -11.25 -13.89
C CYS A 253 -20.20 -12.12 -13.11
N ALA A 254 -20.60 -12.63 -11.95
CA ALA A 254 -19.80 -13.53 -11.12
C ALA A 254 -19.63 -14.97 -11.66
N THR A 255 -20.06 -15.22 -12.90
CA THR A 255 -19.73 -16.47 -13.61
C THR A 255 -18.33 -16.41 -14.19
N CYS A 256 -17.94 -15.21 -14.64
CA CYS A 256 -16.66 -14.95 -15.28
C CYS A 256 -15.71 -14.21 -14.31
N HIS A 257 -16.28 -13.32 -13.50
CA HIS A 257 -15.55 -12.60 -12.47
C HIS A 257 -15.73 -13.24 -11.10
N ASP A 258 -14.72 -13.24 -10.26
CA ASP A 258 -14.89 -13.39 -8.83
C ASP A 258 -14.42 -12.09 -8.17
N PRO A 259 -15.33 -11.31 -7.54
CA PRO A 259 -14.94 -10.12 -6.80
C PRO A 259 -14.01 -10.43 -5.61
N HIS A 260 -13.78 -11.70 -5.31
CA HIS A 260 -12.82 -12.19 -4.31
C HIS A 260 -11.62 -12.92 -4.93
N ALA A 261 -11.40 -12.85 -6.25
CA ALA A 261 -10.18 -13.37 -6.87
C ALA A 261 -9.03 -12.37 -6.78
N ASP A 262 -7.81 -12.90 -6.77
CA ASP A 262 -6.55 -12.17 -6.85
C ASP A 262 -6.01 -12.07 -8.29
N THR A 263 -6.72 -12.63 -9.26
CA THR A 263 -6.35 -12.62 -10.67
C THR A 263 -6.56 -11.23 -11.30
N PRO A 264 -5.76 -10.86 -12.32
CA PRO A 264 -5.99 -9.62 -13.07
C PRO A 264 -7.42 -9.52 -13.60
N GLY A 265 -8.09 -8.40 -13.33
CA GLY A 265 -9.48 -8.18 -13.73
C GLY A 265 -10.52 -8.94 -12.89
N LEU A 266 -10.14 -9.46 -11.72
CA LEU A 266 -11.01 -10.20 -10.80
C LEU A 266 -11.70 -11.38 -11.50
N LEU A 267 -10.96 -12.17 -12.28
CA LEU A 267 -11.51 -13.32 -12.98
C LEU A 267 -11.56 -14.55 -12.05
N VAL A 268 -12.60 -15.39 -12.18
CA VAL A 268 -12.69 -16.63 -11.39
C VAL A 268 -11.45 -17.52 -11.58
N GLU A 269 -10.82 -17.41 -12.75
CA GLU A 269 -9.53 -17.99 -13.09
C GLU A 269 -8.93 -17.27 -14.32
N ALA A 270 -7.71 -17.60 -14.73
CA ALA A 270 -7.09 -17.00 -15.91
C ALA A 270 -7.94 -17.19 -17.18
N VAL A 271 -7.93 -16.19 -18.07
CA VAL A 271 -8.77 -16.11 -19.28
C VAL A 271 -8.87 -17.42 -20.07
N PRO A 272 -7.78 -18.16 -20.35
CA PRO A 272 -7.92 -19.45 -21.03
C PRO A 272 -8.79 -20.42 -20.24
N GLY A 273 -8.47 -20.69 -18.98
CA GLY A 273 -9.26 -21.61 -18.13
C GLY A 273 -10.72 -21.19 -17.99
N LEU A 274 -10.95 -19.88 -17.83
CA LEU A 274 -12.29 -19.32 -17.61
C LEU A 274 -13.23 -19.60 -18.78
N CYS A 275 -12.75 -19.33 -19.99
CA CYS A 275 -13.51 -19.58 -21.21
C CYS A 275 -13.64 -21.09 -21.47
N LEU A 276 -12.58 -21.85 -21.24
CA LEU A 276 -12.52 -23.29 -21.54
C LEU A 276 -13.39 -24.16 -20.62
N ASN A 277 -13.80 -23.66 -19.46
CA ASN A 277 -14.83 -24.33 -18.66
C ASN A 277 -16.15 -24.55 -19.41
N CYS A 278 -16.45 -23.69 -20.38
CA CYS A 278 -17.60 -23.85 -21.27
C CYS A 278 -17.17 -24.18 -22.72
N HIS A 279 -15.95 -23.80 -23.13
CA HIS A 279 -15.43 -23.92 -24.50
C HIS A 279 -14.26 -24.92 -24.64
N GLY A 280 -14.14 -25.89 -23.74
CA GLY A 280 -13.03 -26.87 -23.68
C GLY A 280 -12.60 -27.53 -24.99
N PRO A 281 -13.51 -27.88 -25.93
CA PRO A 281 -13.12 -28.46 -27.22
C PRO A 281 -12.16 -27.60 -28.06
N VAL A 282 -12.05 -26.30 -27.78
CA VAL A 282 -11.20 -25.35 -28.51
C VAL A 282 -9.71 -25.55 -28.22
N VAL A 283 -9.32 -25.99 -27.01
CA VAL A 283 -7.89 -26.28 -26.71
C VAL A 283 -7.45 -27.64 -27.21
N GLU A 284 -8.36 -28.63 -27.26
CA GLU A 284 -8.04 -29.94 -27.81
C GLU A 284 -7.78 -29.92 -29.32
N HIS A 285 -8.35 -28.94 -30.02
CA HIS A 285 -8.30 -28.91 -31.48
C HIS A 285 -7.79 -27.57 -32.06
N GLY A 286 -7.60 -26.45 -31.35
CA GLY A 286 -7.20 -25.16 -31.96
C GLY A 286 -5.70 -24.86 -31.96
N HIS A 287 -5.33 -23.57 -31.90
CA HIS A 287 -3.96 -23.10 -31.59
C HIS A 287 -3.45 -23.50 -30.17
N GLY A 288 -4.02 -24.55 -29.56
CA GLY A 288 -3.55 -25.20 -28.34
C GLY A 288 -3.34 -24.25 -27.14
N GLU A 289 -2.33 -24.57 -26.33
CA GLU A 289 -1.86 -23.76 -25.18
C GLU A 289 -1.12 -22.48 -25.62
N GLU A 290 -0.84 -22.31 -26.93
CA GLU A 290 -0.06 -21.20 -27.48
C GLU A 290 -0.89 -19.91 -27.57
N LEU A 291 -2.22 -20.01 -27.58
CA LEU A 291 -3.13 -18.87 -27.41
C LEU A 291 -3.30 -18.56 -25.91
N SER A 292 -2.45 -17.69 -25.38
CA SER A 292 -2.49 -17.28 -23.97
C SER A 292 -3.68 -16.38 -23.61
N ALA A 293 -4.33 -15.75 -24.60
CA ALA A 293 -5.45 -14.84 -24.36
C ALA A 293 -6.53 -14.97 -25.44
N CYS A 294 -7.59 -15.72 -25.13
CA CYS A 294 -8.78 -15.81 -25.99
C CYS A 294 -9.38 -14.43 -26.28
N THR A 295 -9.19 -13.48 -25.35
CA THR A 295 -9.68 -12.10 -25.47
C THR A 295 -8.95 -11.26 -26.51
N ASP A 296 -7.84 -11.77 -27.05
CA ASP A 296 -7.17 -11.08 -28.14
C ASP A 296 -8.03 -11.16 -29.39
N CYS A 297 -8.57 -12.32 -29.71
CA CYS A 297 -9.40 -12.47 -30.91
C CYS A 297 -10.89 -12.28 -30.60
N HIS A 298 -11.30 -12.49 -29.35
CA HIS A 298 -12.70 -12.42 -28.93
C HIS A 298 -12.93 -11.29 -27.92
N ASP A 299 -13.98 -10.48 -28.10
CA ASP A 299 -14.39 -9.51 -27.09
C ASP A 299 -15.75 -9.92 -26.51
N PRO A 300 -15.77 -10.47 -25.28
CA PRO A 300 -16.98 -10.97 -24.64
C PRO A 300 -17.84 -9.86 -23.99
N HIS A 301 -17.37 -8.61 -23.99
CA HIS A 301 -18.03 -7.48 -23.31
C HIS A 301 -18.87 -6.63 -24.26
N ASP A 302 -18.39 -6.36 -25.49
CA ASP A 302 -19.02 -5.37 -26.39
C ASP A 302 -19.50 -5.92 -27.75
N ARG A 303 -19.11 -7.15 -28.14
CA ARG A 303 -19.39 -7.66 -29.51
C ARG A 303 -20.66 -8.52 -29.61
N THR A 304 -21.35 -8.39 -30.75
CA THR A 304 -22.66 -9.03 -31.00
C THR A 304 -22.68 -10.05 -32.14
N ASP A 305 -21.57 -10.22 -32.87
CA ASP A 305 -21.48 -11.20 -33.94
C ASP A 305 -21.41 -12.64 -33.38
N ARG A 306 -21.78 -13.65 -34.19
CA ARG A 306 -21.81 -15.06 -33.76
C ARG A 306 -20.43 -15.57 -33.28
N GLY A 307 -19.34 -14.93 -33.69
CA GLY A 307 -17.98 -15.28 -33.27
C GLY A 307 -17.44 -14.42 -32.13
N LEU A 308 -18.18 -13.39 -31.68
CA LEU A 308 -17.72 -12.40 -30.70
C LEU A 308 -16.35 -11.82 -31.05
N LEU A 309 -16.04 -11.66 -32.33
CA LEU A 309 -14.68 -11.29 -32.75
C LEU A 309 -14.40 -9.84 -32.40
N ALA A 310 -13.30 -9.57 -31.70
CA ALA A 310 -12.85 -8.23 -31.35
C ALA A 310 -12.55 -7.37 -32.61
N ALA A 311 -12.20 -8.00 -33.72
CA ALA A 311 -11.91 -7.36 -35.02
C ALA A 311 -12.17 -8.32 -36.20
N ASP A 312 -11.97 -7.85 -37.43
CA ASP A 312 -11.93 -8.73 -38.61
C ASP A 312 -10.79 -9.76 -38.45
N PRO A 313 -11.03 -11.06 -38.71
CA PRO A 313 -10.02 -12.09 -38.50
C PRO A 313 -8.78 -11.90 -39.38
N SER A 314 -8.88 -11.37 -40.59
CA SER A 314 -7.72 -11.31 -41.49
C SER A 314 -6.68 -10.25 -41.04
N PRO A 315 -7.07 -9.02 -40.66
CA PRO A 315 -6.18 -8.09 -39.93
C PRO A 315 -5.68 -8.67 -38.61
N ARG A 316 -6.56 -9.26 -37.78
CA ARG A 316 -6.17 -9.75 -36.46
C ARG A 316 -5.19 -10.93 -36.53
N CYS A 317 -5.36 -11.86 -37.47
CA CYS A 317 -4.41 -12.94 -37.72
C CYS A 317 -3.03 -12.39 -38.10
N ARG A 318 -2.94 -11.27 -38.82
CA ARG A 318 -1.67 -10.66 -39.24
C ARG A 318 -0.93 -9.95 -38.12
N GLU A 319 -1.63 -9.53 -37.06
CA GLU A 319 -0.99 -8.95 -35.87
C GLU A 319 -0.17 -9.99 -35.10
N CYS A 320 -0.64 -11.24 -35.04
CA CYS A 320 0.12 -12.34 -34.42
C CYS A 320 1.01 -13.09 -35.42
N HIS A 321 0.59 -13.18 -36.67
CA HIS A 321 1.35 -13.80 -37.76
C HIS A 321 1.96 -12.72 -38.67
N GLU A 322 2.79 -11.87 -38.09
CA GLU A 322 3.47 -10.82 -38.83
C GLU A 322 4.27 -11.40 -40.00
N GLY A 323 4.16 -10.79 -41.19
CA GLY A 323 4.90 -11.21 -42.38
C GLY A 323 4.23 -12.27 -43.26
N ILE A 324 3.09 -12.86 -42.86
CA ILE A 324 2.48 -13.96 -43.66
C ILE A 324 1.97 -13.53 -45.03
N ASP A 325 1.63 -12.26 -45.24
CA ASP A 325 1.13 -11.68 -46.50
C ASP A 325 2.13 -10.69 -47.15
N GLN A 326 3.37 -10.60 -46.63
CA GLN A 326 4.33 -9.54 -47.00
C GLN A 326 5.33 -9.94 -48.10
N GLY A 327 5.19 -11.11 -48.73
CA GLY A 327 6.04 -11.50 -49.86
C GLY A 327 5.63 -10.83 -51.17
N ASN A 328 6.59 -10.66 -52.09
CA ASN A 328 6.37 -10.07 -53.42
C ASN A 328 5.21 -10.72 -54.19
N THR A 329 5.04 -12.03 -54.01
CA THR A 329 3.93 -12.81 -54.56
C THR A 329 3.11 -13.34 -53.39
N VAL A 330 1.88 -12.86 -53.28
CA VAL A 330 0.89 -13.35 -52.33
C VAL A 330 0.07 -14.45 -52.99
N HIS A 331 -0.12 -15.57 -52.30
CA HIS A 331 -0.98 -16.64 -52.80
C HIS A 331 -2.42 -16.09 -52.89
N PRO A 332 -3.07 -16.07 -54.07
CA PRO A 332 -4.36 -15.37 -54.26
C PRO A 332 -5.47 -15.78 -53.28
N ALA A 333 -5.49 -17.03 -52.84
CA ALA A 333 -6.46 -17.51 -51.84
C ALA A 333 -6.35 -16.80 -50.47
N LEU A 334 -5.28 -16.05 -50.19
CA LEU A 334 -5.18 -15.22 -48.98
C LEU A 334 -6.13 -14.02 -49.01
N GLU A 335 -6.45 -13.49 -50.18
CA GLU A 335 -7.38 -12.36 -50.33
C GLU A 335 -8.83 -12.78 -50.01
N GLU A 336 -9.15 -14.06 -50.15
CA GLU A 336 -10.44 -14.65 -49.80
C GLU A 336 -10.59 -14.93 -48.30
N GLY A 337 -9.51 -14.72 -47.52
CA GLY A 337 -9.46 -14.85 -46.07
C GLY A 337 -8.68 -16.08 -45.60
N CYS A 338 -7.92 -15.91 -44.51
CA CYS A 338 -7.07 -16.97 -43.93
C CYS A 338 -7.87 -18.24 -43.57
N GLN A 339 -9.14 -18.06 -43.22
CA GLN A 339 -10.04 -19.11 -42.74
C GLN A 339 -10.52 -20.09 -43.82
N GLY A 340 -10.30 -19.78 -45.11
CA GLY A 340 -10.62 -20.70 -46.21
C GLY A 340 -9.69 -21.91 -46.29
N CYS A 341 -8.47 -21.78 -45.73
CA CYS A 341 -7.46 -22.83 -45.71
C CYS A 341 -7.09 -23.27 -44.28
N HIS A 342 -7.19 -22.37 -43.30
CA HIS A 342 -6.91 -22.63 -41.89
C HIS A 342 -8.20 -22.53 -41.08
N ASP A 343 -8.34 -23.33 -40.04
CA ASP A 343 -9.37 -23.16 -39.03
C ASP A 343 -8.66 -22.91 -37.70
N PRO A 344 -8.73 -21.71 -37.11
CA PRO A 344 -7.98 -21.39 -35.90
C PRO A 344 -8.35 -22.29 -34.70
N HIS A 345 -9.41 -23.10 -34.82
CA HIS A 345 -9.87 -24.07 -33.84
C HIS A 345 -9.71 -25.54 -34.28
N ALA A 346 -8.93 -25.83 -35.35
CA ALA A 346 -8.61 -27.19 -35.82
C ALA A 346 -7.09 -27.51 -35.84
N ASP A 347 -6.73 -28.74 -35.44
CA ASP A 347 -5.36 -29.21 -35.16
C ASP A 347 -4.76 -29.84 -36.42
N ASP A 348 -5.64 -30.18 -37.35
CA ASP A 348 -5.32 -30.69 -38.66
C ASP A 348 -4.95 -29.59 -39.66
N ASN A 349 -4.87 -28.31 -39.28
CA ASN A 349 -4.65 -27.19 -40.19
C ASN A 349 -3.55 -27.40 -41.22
N ARG A 350 -2.42 -28.03 -40.84
CA ARG A 350 -1.34 -28.32 -41.79
C ARG A 350 -1.68 -29.47 -42.75
N ALA A 351 -2.40 -30.48 -42.30
CA ALA A 351 -2.86 -31.59 -43.12
C ALA A 351 -4.04 -31.18 -44.01
N LYS A 352 -5.01 -30.46 -43.45
CA LYS A 352 -6.14 -29.81 -44.10
C LYS A 352 -5.67 -28.81 -45.15
N ALA A 353 -4.77 -27.88 -44.83
CA ALA A 353 -4.20 -26.96 -45.82
C ALA A 353 -3.48 -27.70 -46.97
N ARG A 354 -2.71 -28.75 -46.67
CA ARG A 354 -2.06 -29.58 -47.71
C ARG A 354 -3.07 -30.33 -48.59
N ALA A 355 -4.17 -30.80 -48.02
CA ALA A 355 -5.26 -31.43 -48.76
C ALA A 355 -6.06 -30.39 -49.58
N SER A 356 -6.29 -29.19 -49.04
CA SER A 356 -6.97 -28.07 -49.68
C SER A 356 -6.25 -27.60 -50.95
N CYS A 357 -4.91 -27.71 -51.00
CA CYS A 357 -4.14 -27.44 -52.22
C CYS A 357 -4.66 -28.27 -53.41
N ALA A 358 -4.95 -29.57 -53.20
CA ALA A 358 -5.44 -30.46 -54.25
C ALA A 358 -6.91 -30.20 -54.63
N GLY A 359 -7.67 -29.46 -53.80
CA GLY A 359 -9.00 -28.98 -54.14
C GLY A 359 -8.99 -27.83 -55.14
N CYS A 360 -7.88 -27.08 -55.23
CA CYS A 360 -7.71 -25.95 -56.15
C CYS A 360 -6.68 -26.20 -57.27
N HIS A 361 -5.71 -27.11 -57.06
CA HIS A 361 -4.63 -27.42 -58.01
C HIS A 361 -4.60 -28.91 -58.40
N ASP A 362 -4.84 -29.22 -59.68
CA ASP A 362 -4.83 -30.58 -60.21
C ASP A 362 -3.53 -30.90 -60.97
N LEU A 363 -2.47 -31.30 -60.27
CA LEU A 363 -1.18 -31.69 -60.88
C LEU A 363 -1.26 -32.97 -61.74
N ALA A 364 -2.31 -33.78 -61.59
CA ALA A 364 -2.46 -35.03 -62.32
C ALA A 364 -3.26 -34.85 -63.62
N GLY A 365 -4.20 -33.91 -63.66
CA GLY A 365 -5.02 -33.58 -64.81
C GLY A 365 -4.58 -32.35 -65.61
N ASP A 366 -3.78 -31.45 -65.03
CA ASP A 366 -3.27 -30.25 -65.70
C ASP A 366 -1.88 -30.48 -66.31
N GLU A 367 -1.84 -30.67 -67.63
CA GLU A 367 -0.60 -30.88 -68.40
C GLU A 367 0.35 -29.66 -68.36
N GLU A 368 -0.20 -28.44 -68.30
CA GLU A 368 0.59 -27.20 -68.26
C GLU A 368 1.29 -27.05 -66.90
N LEU A 369 0.55 -27.28 -65.82
CA LEU A 369 1.09 -27.26 -64.46
C LEU A 369 2.11 -28.39 -64.23
N SER A 370 1.86 -29.58 -64.77
CA SER A 370 2.79 -30.72 -64.69
C SER A 370 4.10 -30.47 -65.45
N ALA A 371 4.01 -29.83 -66.62
CA ALA A 371 5.19 -29.43 -67.41
C ALA A 371 6.05 -28.39 -66.68
N LEU A 372 5.44 -27.44 -65.96
CA LEU A 372 6.16 -26.44 -65.15
C LEU A 372 6.96 -27.05 -63.99
N HIS A 373 6.54 -28.22 -63.49
CA HIS A 373 7.26 -29.00 -62.47
C HIS A 373 8.23 -30.02 -63.07
N GLY A 374 8.54 -29.92 -64.37
CA GLY A 374 9.52 -30.77 -65.04
C GLY A 374 9.13 -32.25 -65.11
N GLY A 375 7.83 -32.56 -65.06
CA GLY A 375 7.31 -33.94 -65.06
C GLY A 375 7.64 -34.72 -63.77
N LEU A 376 8.02 -34.03 -62.70
CA LEU A 376 8.25 -34.64 -61.39
C LEU A 376 6.93 -35.16 -60.82
N SER A 377 6.92 -36.44 -60.39
CA SER A 377 5.80 -37.00 -59.63
C SER A 377 5.90 -36.52 -58.18
N ILE A 378 5.23 -35.40 -57.88
CA ILE A 378 5.17 -34.81 -56.54
C ILE A 378 3.93 -35.36 -55.81
N PRO A 379 4.07 -36.05 -54.67
CA PRO A 379 2.91 -36.48 -53.90
C PRO A 379 2.17 -35.26 -53.31
N PRO A 380 0.82 -35.27 -53.23
CA PRO A 380 0.02 -34.11 -52.79
C PRO A 380 0.44 -33.49 -51.45
N GLY A 381 1.04 -34.26 -50.53
CA GLY A 381 1.55 -33.76 -49.26
C GLY A 381 2.93 -33.07 -49.29
N ALA A 382 3.62 -33.08 -50.43
CA ALA A 382 5.00 -32.59 -50.55
C ALA A 382 5.13 -31.16 -51.12
N CYS A 383 4.04 -30.53 -51.55
CA CYS A 383 4.06 -29.18 -52.17
C CYS A 383 4.76 -28.15 -51.26
N SER A 384 4.44 -28.18 -49.97
CA SER A 384 5.03 -27.29 -48.94
C SER A 384 6.54 -27.48 -48.70
N ARG A 385 7.18 -28.47 -49.33
CA ARG A 385 8.64 -28.63 -49.28
C ARG A 385 9.34 -27.62 -50.16
N CYS A 386 8.75 -27.29 -51.31
CA CYS A 386 9.31 -26.41 -52.32
C CYS A 386 8.58 -25.05 -52.36
N HIS A 387 7.29 -25.03 -52.03
CA HIS A 387 6.46 -23.84 -52.07
C HIS A 387 6.06 -23.38 -50.67
N PRO A 388 6.28 -22.11 -50.28
CA PRO A 388 5.55 -21.52 -49.15
C PRO A 388 4.06 -21.42 -49.49
N PRO A 389 3.17 -21.75 -48.53
CA PRO A 389 1.71 -21.80 -48.77
C PRO A 389 1.03 -20.42 -48.74
N HIS A 390 1.71 -19.38 -48.26
CA HIS A 390 1.13 -18.06 -48.06
C HIS A 390 1.72 -17.03 -49.03
N THR A 391 3.03 -16.84 -48.99
CA THR A 391 3.71 -15.87 -49.83
C THR A 391 5.09 -16.35 -50.22
N ALA A 392 5.63 -15.81 -51.30
CA ALA A 392 7.04 -15.97 -51.63
C ALA A 392 7.64 -14.68 -52.18
N ALA A 393 8.97 -14.63 -52.18
CA ALA A 393 9.72 -13.58 -52.86
C ALA A 393 9.70 -13.71 -54.40
N GLU A 394 9.35 -14.89 -54.93
CA GLU A 394 9.42 -15.24 -56.36
C GLU A 394 8.01 -15.42 -56.96
N ASP A 395 7.86 -15.17 -58.27
CA ASP A 395 6.58 -15.16 -59.03
C ASP A 395 5.77 -16.47 -58.97
N ARG A 396 6.41 -17.60 -58.61
CA ARG A 396 5.81 -18.94 -58.61
C ARG A 396 5.71 -19.59 -57.23
N LEU A 397 5.71 -18.76 -56.19
CA LEU A 397 5.56 -19.21 -54.81
C LEU A 397 6.56 -20.31 -54.40
N VAL A 398 7.84 -20.18 -54.76
CA VAL A 398 8.90 -21.12 -54.34
C VAL A 398 9.64 -20.57 -53.11
N LYS A 399 10.23 -21.43 -52.27
CA LYS A 399 10.92 -21.09 -51.00
C LYS A 399 12.21 -20.25 -51.17
N GLY A 400 12.35 -19.55 -52.28
CA GLY A 400 13.49 -18.73 -52.60
C GLY A 400 14.03 -19.01 -53.99
N ARG A 401 15.27 -18.61 -54.19
CA ARG A 401 15.92 -18.75 -55.49
C ARG A 401 16.19 -20.22 -55.75
N LEU A 402 15.81 -20.68 -56.93
CA LEU A 402 16.17 -22.01 -57.43
C LEU A 402 17.64 -22.00 -57.85
N HIS A 403 18.38 -23.04 -57.46
CA HIS A 403 19.74 -23.22 -57.94
C HIS A 403 19.72 -23.32 -59.49
N PRO A 404 20.58 -22.62 -60.25
CA PRO A 404 20.41 -22.47 -61.71
C PRO A 404 20.25 -23.76 -62.53
N PRO A 405 20.89 -24.90 -62.19
CA PRO A 405 20.60 -26.20 -62.80
C PRO A 405 19.15 -26.69 -62.56
N VAL A 406 18.60 -26.45 -61.37
CA VAL A 406 17.22 -26.80 -60.99
C VAL A 406 16.23 -25.89 -61.71
N ALA A 407 16.48 -24.58 -61.74
CA ALA A 407 15.65 -23.61 -62.47
C ALA A 407 15.49 -23.95 -63.97
N LYS A 408 16.49 -24.62 -64.56
CA LYS A 408 16.52 -25.04 -65.96
C LYS A 408 16.00 -26.47 -66.19
N GLY A 409 15.49 -27.14 -65.16
CA GLY A 409 15.03 -28.53 -65.24
C GLY A 409 16.14 -29.54 -65.52
N LYS A 410 17.42 -29.21 -65.29
CA LYS A 410 18.59 -30.03 -65.62
C LYS A 410 18.98 -30.96 -64.46
N CYS A 411 18.02 -31.70 -63.92
CA CYS A 411 18.19 -32.55 -62.74
C CYS A 411 19.29 -33.62 -62.92
N THR A 412 19.48 -34.11 -64.16
CA THR A 412 20.46 -35.15 -64.52
C THR A 412 21.92 -34.70 -64.38
N VAL A 413 22.19 -33.38 -64.38
CA VAL A 413 23.56 -32.85 -64.23
C VAL A 413 24.14 -33.19 -62.85
N CYS A 414 23.29 -33.21 -61.82
CA CYS A 414 23.69 -33.54 -60.46
C CYS A 414 23.32 -34.98 -60.07
N HIS A 415 22.13 -35.46 -60.45
CA HIS A 415 21.59 -36.76 -60.03
C HIS A 415 21.88 -37.93 -61.00
N GLY A 416 22.33 -37.68 -62.23
CA GLY A 416 22.58 -38.74 -63.23
C GLY A 416 21.30 -39.41 -63.75
N GLY A 417 21.40 -40.69 -64.17
CA GLY A 417 20.33 -41.45 -64.84
C GLY A 417 19.20 -41.98 -63.94
N GLY A 418 18.98 -41.36 -62.78
CA GLY A 418 17.88 -41.65 -61.84
C GLY A 418 17.16 -40.39 -61.35
N ALA A 419 17.29 -39.29 -62.11
CA ALA A 419 16.76 -37.98 -61.73
C ALA A 419 15.23 -37.99 -61.61
N GLU A 420 14.54 -38.80 -62.41
CA GLU A 420 13.10 -39.03 -62.39
C GLU A 420 12.59 -39.68 -61.09
N ARG A 421 13.48 -40.20 -60.25
CA ARG A 421 13.17 -40.80 -58.94
C ARG A 421 13.84 -40.11 -57.76
N SER A 422 14.49 -38.95 -57.98
CA SER A 422 15.18 -38.19 -56.92
C SER A 422 16.24 -39.01 -56.14
N VAL A 423 17.10 -39.74 -56.85
CA VAL A 423 18.14 -40.58 -56.23
C VAL A 423 19.18 -39.73 -55.47
N LYS A 424 19.60 -40.18 -54.27
CA LYS A 424 20.63 -39.52 -53.45
C LYS A 424 21.99 -39.52 -54.15
N VAL A 425 22.65 -38.36 -54.20
CA VAL A 425 24.01 -38.20 -54.75
C VAL A 425 25.02 -38.83 -53.78
N ALA A 426 25.87 -39.74 -54.30
CA ALA A 426 26.84 -40.48 -53.49
C ALA A 426 28.02 -39.62 -52.97
N ASP A 427 28.51 -38.68 -53.79
CA ASP A 427 29.57 -37.72 -53.42
C ASP A 427 29.14 -36.31 -53.84
N PRO A 428 28.46 -35.57 -52.94
CA PRO A 428 28.01 -34.21 -53.21
C PRO A 428 29.18 -33.25 -53.46
N ALA A 429 30.28 -33.37 -52.71
CA ALA A 429 31.45 -32.49 -52.81
C ALA A 429 32.09 -32.54 -54.19
N ALA A 430 32.27 -33.74 -54.75
CA ALA A 430 32.79 -33.90 -56.11
C ALA A 430 31.84 -33.33 -57.17
N ARG A 431 30.52 -33.46 -56.97
CA ARG A 431 29.52 -32.88 -57.89
C ARG A 431 29.50 -31.36 -57.86
N CYS A 432 29.60 -30.75 -56.67
CA CYS A 432 29.66 -29.30 -56.52
C CYS A 432 30.94 -28.72 -57.14
N ARG A 433 32.09 -29.38 -56.94
CA ARG A 433 33.39 -28.94 -57.47
C ARG A 433 33.52 -29.01 -59.00
N MET A 434 32.59 -29.67 -59.69
CA MET A 434 32.52 -29.57 -61.16
C MET A 434 32.22 -28.15 -61.64
N CYS A 435 31.59 -27.32 -60.79
CA CYS A 435 31.20 -25.95 -61.12
C CYS A 435 31.74 -24.90 -60.14
N HIS A 436 31.97 -25.23 -58.86
CA HIS A 436 32.42 -24.28 -57.83
C HIS A 436 33.90 -24.50 -57.48
N SER A 437 34.75 -23.49 -57.68
CA SER A 437 36.22 -23.54 -57.47
C SER A 437 36.72 -23.04 -56.11
N PHE A 438 35.81 -22.62 -55.21
CA PHE A 438 36.17 -21.78 -54.05
C PHE A 438 37.24 -22.38 -53.12
N GLU A 439 37.24 -23.70 -52.90
CA GLU A 439 38.21 -24.38 -52.02
C GLU A 439 39.64 -24.24 -52.58
N LYS A 440 39.78 -24.33 -53.91
CA LYS A 440 41.05 -24.10 -54.60
C LYS A 440 41.44 -22.63 -54.49
N ASP A 441 40.50 -21.72 -54.69
CA ASP A 441 40.74 -20.27 -54.65
C ASP A 441 41.22 -19.81 -53.25
N LEU A 442 40.64 -20.37 -52.17
CA LEU A 442 41.09 -20.13 -50.79
C LEU A 442 42.52 -20.63 -50.55
N ARG A 443 42.82 -21.85 -50.99
CA ARG A 443 44.17 -22.44 -50.85
C ARG A 443 45.21 -21.66 -51.65
N ASP A 444 44.88 -21.24 -52.86
CA ASP A 444 45.76 -20.45 -53.73
C ASP A 444 46.04 -19.05 -53.14
N ALA A 445 45.08 -18.48 -52.39
CA ALA A 445 45.24 -17.23 -51.65
C ALA A 445 46.02 -17.39 -50.32
N GLY A 446 46.50 -18.59 -49.99
CA GLY A 446 47.19 -18.87 -48.72
C GLY A 446 46.28 -18.87 -47.49
N ALA A 447 44.96 -18.93 -47.68
CA ALA A 447 43.98 -19.02 -46.60
C ALA A 447 43.76 -20.48 -46.17
N THR A 448 43.47 -20.69 -44.89
CA THR A 448 43.07 -21.99 -44.37
C THR A 448 41.55 -22.15 -44.52
N PRO A 449 41.05 -23.17 -45.25
CA PRO A 449 39.62 -23.43 -45.34
C PRO A 449 39.04 -23.82 -43.97
N HIS A 450 37.81 -23.41 -43.70
CA HIS A 450 37.05 -23.80 -42.51
C HIS A 450 36.81 -25.33 -42.51
N ASP A 451 36.75 -25.98 -41.35
CA ASP A 451 36.80 -27.46 -41.26
C ASP A 451 35.70 -28.18 -42.10
N PRO A 452 34.39 -27.87 -41.95
CA PRO A 452 33.33 -28.37 -42.84
C PRO A 452 33.60 -28.20 -44.34
N VAL A 453 34.27 -27.10 -44.73
CA VAL A 453 34.67 -26.85 -46.12
C VAL A 453 35.82 -27.77 -46.52
N ALA A 454 36.85 -27.89 -45.67
CA ALA A 454 38.01 -28.74 -45.92
C ALA A 454 37.62 -30.23 -46.05
N GLU A 455 36.58 -30.64 -45.33
CA GLU A 455 36.02 -32.00 -45.36
C GLU A 455 35.06 -32.24 -46.54
N GLY A 456 34.67 -31.19 -47.27
CA GLY A 456 33.77 -31.26 -48.42
C GLY A 456 32.29 -31.38 -48.06
N ASP A 457 31.90 -31.09 -46.82
CA ASP A 457 30.49 -31.13 -46.40
C ASP A 457 29.78 -29.79 -46.70
N CYS A 458 29.72 -29.43 -47.98
CA CYS A 458 29.03 -28.22 -48.42
C CYS A 458 27.55 -28.22 -48.03
N THR A 459 26.96 -29.41 -47.91
CA THR A 459 25.56 -29.58 -47.54
C THR A 459 25.33 -29.47 -46.04
N ALA A 460 26.33 -29.33 -45.18
CA ALA A 460 26.11 -28.98 -43.78
C ALA A 460 25.40 -27.63 -43.67
N CYS A 461 25.81 -26.66 -44.49
CA CYS A 461 25.33 -25.28 -44.44
C CYS A 461 24.44 -24.89 -45.63
N HIS A 462 24.62 -25.49 -46.81
CA HIS A 462 23.92 -25.09 -48.05
C HIS A 462 22.88 -26.11 -48.54
N ASP A 463 21.77 -25.59 -49.10
CA ASP A 463 20.77 -26.36 -49.84
C ASP A 463 21.08 -26.28 -51.35
N PRO A 464 21.46 -27.38 -52.00
CA PRO A 464 21.86 -27.37 -53.41
C PRO A 464 20.70 -27.24 -54.40
N HIS A 465 19.44 -27.26 -53.92
CA HIS A 465 18.25 -27.19 -54.74
C HIS A 465 17.65 -25.78 -54.74
N MET A 466 17.39 -25.22 -53.56
CA MET A 466 16.80 -23.88 -53.42
C MET A 466 16.96 -23.34 -52.01
N SER A 467 17.01 -22.01 -51.89
CA SER A 467 16.89 -21.34 -50.60
C SER A 467 16.52 -19.86 -50.78
N ASP A 468 15.77 -19.34 -49.83
CA ASP A 468 15.40 -17.93 -49.69
C ASP A 468 16.59 -17.06 -49.28
N ARG A 469 17.68 -17.69 -48.83
CA ARG A 469 18.85 -17.01 -48.31
C ARG A 469 19.96 -16.86 -49.35
N PRO A 470 20.78 -15.80 -49.26
CA PRO A 470 21.99 -15.66 -50.05
C PRO A 470 22.88 -16.90 -49.97
N ALA A 471 23.56 -17.18 -51.09
CA ALA A 471 24.42 -18.35 -51.24
C ALA A 471 23.75 -19.71 -50.94
N PHE A 472 22.42 -19.79 -50.94
CA PHE A 472 21.64 -21.00 -50.68
C PHE A 472 21.86 -21.62 -49.30
N LEU A 473 21.92 -20.83 -48.22
CA LEU A 473 22.00 -21.38 -46.86
C LEU A 473 20.73 -22.13 -46.45
N LYS A 474 20.87 -23.20 -45.66
CA LYS A 474 19.77 -24.06 -45.18
C LYS A 474 18.86 -23.39 -44.15
N GLY A 475 19.34 -22.36 -43.48
CA GLY A 475 18.62 -21.61 -42.45
C GLY A 475 19.33 -20.27 -42.16
N PRO A 476 18.82 -19.48 -41.20
CA PRO A 476 19.48 -18.27 -40.72
C PRO A 476 20.93 -18.54 -40.33
N GLN A 477 21.84 -17.63 -40.62
CA GLN A 477 23.27 -17.80 -40.28
C GLN A 477 23.49 -18.13 -38.80
N PRO A 478 22.83 -17.46 -37.82
CA PRO A 478 23.03 -17.80 -36.42
C PRO A 478 22.63 -19.23 -36.05
N GLU A 479 21.60 -19.80 -36.69
CA GLU A 479 21.17 -21.19 -36.47
C GLU A 479 22.11 -22.18 -37.15
N VAL A 480 22.53 -21.88 -38.38
CA VAL A 480 23.48 -22.73 -39.14
C VAL A 480 24.84 -22.78 -38.44
N CYS A 481 25.33 -21.64 -37.95
CA CYS A 481 26.59 -21.55 -37.21
C CYS A 481 26.44 -22.12 -35.79
N GLY A 482 25.36 -21.80 -35.08
CA GLY A 482 25.09 -22.24 -33.71
C GLY A 482 24.90 -23.75 -33.56
N ALA A 483 24.54 -24.45 -34.65
CA ALA A 483 24.54 -25.91 -34.69
C ALA A 483 25.92 -26.53 -34.39
N CYS A 484 27.01 -25.76 -34.49
CA CYS A 484 28.37 -26.21 -34.16
C CYS A 484 29.13 -25.25 -33.22
N HIS A 485 28.79 -23.96 -33.17
CA HIS A 485 29.46 -22.94 -32.34
C HIS A 485 28.56 -22.49 -31.19
N GLU A 486 28.76 -23.05 -30.00
CA GLU A 486 27.97 -22.76 -28.79
C GLU A 486 28.07 -21.29 -28.36
N GLU A 487 29.18 -20.61 -28.68
CA GLU A 487 29.34 -19.17 -28.42
C GLU A 487 28.43 -18.28 -29.28
N ALA A 488 27.77 -18.86 -30.30
CA ALA A 488 26.72 -18.19 -31.03
C ALA A 488 25.41 -18.14 -30.24
N GLU A 489 25.20 -18.96 -29.21
CA GLU A 489 24.01 -18.89 -28.37
C GLU A 489 24.07 -17.70 -27.40
N VAL A 490 22.94 -17.02 -27.23
CA VAL A 490 22.85 -15.80 -26.42
C VAL A 490 22.07 -16.11 -25.13
N PRO A 491 22.72 -16.07 -23.96
CA PRO A 491 22.03 -16.24 -22.69
C PRO A 491 21.01 -15.12 -22.43
N LYS A 492 19.99 -15.42 -21.62
CA LYS A 492 18.97 -14.45 -21.19
C LYS A 492 19.64 -13.23 -20.52
N GLY A 493 19.23 -12.02 -20.91
CA GLY A 493 19.79 -10.75 -20.40
C GLY A 493 21.02 -10.23 -21.16
N ARG A 494 21.52 -10.98 -22.15
CA ARG A 494 22.60 -10.56 -23.06
C ARG A 494 22.06 -10.39 -24.48
N ALA A 495 22.87 -9.79 -25.35
CA ALA A 495 22.55 -9.70 -26.75
C ALA A 495 23.76 -9.85 -27.65
N ARG A 496 23.53 -10.41 -28.84
CA ARG A 496 24.41 -10.25 -29.99
C ARG A 496 24.34 -8.81 -30.49
N HIS A 497 25.48 -8.31 -30.92
CA HIS A 497 25.56 -7.08 -31.68
C HIS A 497 24.62 -7.19 -32.91
N PRO A 498 23.92 -6.13 -33.34
CA PRO A 498 22.96 -6.24 -34.45
C PRO A 498 23.65 -6.69 -35.75
N ALA A 499 24.88 -6.20 -36.00
CA ALA A 499 25.70 -6.68 -37.13
C ALA A 499 26.08 -8.18 -37.04
N ALA A 500 25.94 -8.82 -35.88
CA ALA A 500 26.18 -10.25 -35.70
C ALA A 500 24.94 -11.12 -36.02
N GLU A 501 23.85 -10.54 -36.54
CA GLU A 501 22.78 -11.30 -37.20
C GLU A 501 23.26 -11.95 -38.51
N THR A 502 24.19 -11.29 -39.18
CA THR A 502 24.93 -11.82 -40.32
C THR A 502 26.36 -12.06 -39.88
N CYS A 503 26.64 -13.25 -39.36
CA CYS A 503 27.96 -13.67 -38.93
C CYS A 503 29.04 -13.37 -39.97
N THR A 504 28.69 -13.41 -41.27
CA THR A 504 29.63 -13.18 -42.37
C THR A 504 30.03 -11.75 -42.63
N ASP A 505 29.39 -10.78 -41.97
CA ASP A 505 29.80 -9.37 -42.05
C ASP A 505 31.13 -9.17 -41.29
N CYS A 506 31.31 -9.92 -40.21
CA CYS A 506 32.52 -9.92 -39.41
C CYS A 506 33.43 -11.14 -39.67
N HIS A 507 32.90 -12.27 -40.14
CA HIS A 507 33.65 -13.52 -40.33
C HIS A 507 33.67 -14.02 -41.78
N ALA A 508 34.83 -14.49 -42.24
CA ALA A 508 34.99 -15.26 -43.46
C ALA A 508 34.63 -16.74 -43.22
N ALA A 509 33.33 -17.08 -43.30
CA ALA A 509 32.79 -18.40 -42.95
C ALA A 509 33.37 -19.60 -43.72
N HIS A 510 33.95 -19.40 -44.90
CA HIS A 510 34.59 -20.47 -45.66
C HIS A 510 36.08 -20.69 -45.29
N GLY A 511 36.68 -19.78 -44.52
CA GLY A 511 38.10 -19.79 -44.18
C GLY A 511 38.80 -18.46 -44.46
N GLY A 512 39.98 -18.28 -43.87
CA GLY A 512 40.72 -17.00 -43.93
C GLY A 512 42.10 -17.11 -43.31
N THR A 513 42.80 -15.96 -43.23
CA THR A 513 44.16 -15.84 -42.67
C THR A 513 44.20 -15.20 -41.28
N LYS A 514 43.11 -14.56 -40.85
CA LYS A 514 43.00 -13.86 -39.57
C LYS A 514 42.47 -14.79 -38.49
N ARG A 515 42.80 -14.50 -37.22
CA ARG A 515 42.31 -15.26 -36.05
C ARG A 515 40.77 -15.30 -36.07
N ALA A 516 40.19 -16.45 -35.75
CA ALA A 516 38.75 -16.70 -35.80
C ALA A 516 38.10 -16.35 -37.15
N PHE A 517 38.90 -16.35 -38.23
CA PHE A 517 38.47 -16.00 -39.58
C PHE A 517 37.80 -14.64 -39.68
N LEU A 518 38.23 -13.62 -38.93
CA LEU A 518 37.66 -12.28 -39.07
C LEU A 518 37.89 -11.71 -40.48
N ALA A 519 36.92 -10.93 -40.98
CA ALA A 519 37.01 -10.20 -42.23
C ALA A 519 38.14 -9.15 -42.17
N THR A 520 38.21 -8.39 -41.06
CA THR A 520 39.25 -7.39 -40.72
C THR A 520 39.67 -7.51 -39.25
N ALA A 521 40.85 -6.99 -38.86
CA ALA A 521 41.30 -7.02 -37.47
C ALA A 521 40.74 -5.81 -36.68
N PRO A 522 40.41 -5.93 -35.38
CA PRO A 522 40.11 -4.77 -34.53
C PRO A 522 41.34 -3.84 -34.36
N PRO A 523 41.15 -2.52 -34.19
CA PRO A 523 39.88 -1.81 -34.07
C PRO A 523 39.17 -1.54 -35.41
N ASP A 524 39.87 -1.61 -36.55
CA ASP A 524 39.34 -1.28 -37.88
C ASP A 524 38.02 -2.00 -38.18
N LEU A 525 37.90 -3.28 -37.82
CA LEU A 525 36.65 -4.04 -37.98
C LEU A 525 35.42 -3.38 -37.32
N CYS A 526 35.62 -2.75 -36.17
CA CYS A 526 34.56 -2.07 -35.43
C CYS A 526 34.31 -0.67 -36.00
N LEU A 527 35.39 0.04 -36.35
CA LEU A 527 35.34 1.41 -36.86
C LEU A 527 34.87 1.50 -38.32
N ASP A 528 34.79 0.38 -39.05
CA ASP A 528 34.13 0.32 -40.35
C ASP A 528 32.63 0.67 -40.26
N CYS A 529 32.01 0.54 -39.07
CA CYS A 529 30.61 0.85 -38.81
C CYS A 529 30.37 1.83 -37.66
N HIS A 530 31.31 1.98 -36.72
CA HIS A 530 31.20 2.85 -35.55
C HIS A 530 32.16 4.03 -35.68
N ASP A 531 31.69 5.22 -35.29
CA ASP A 531 32.58 6.37 -35.13
C ASP A 531 33.60 6.08 -34.02
N ASP A 532 34.80 6.66 -34.13
CA ASP A 532 35.84 6.48 -33.12
C ASP A 532 35.41 7.18 -31.82
N PRO A 533 35.18 6.45 -30.71
CA PRO A 533 34.76 7.05 -29.46
C PRO A 533 35.83 7.95 -28.85
N ALA A 534 37.10 7.83 -29.28
CA ALA A 534 38.17 8.73 -28.88
C ALA A 534 38.16 10.06 -29.67
N GLU A 535 37.41 10.15 -30.78
CA GLU A 535 37.40 11.33 -31.63
C GLU A 535 36.77 12.53 -30.90
N GLY A 536 37.54 13.62 -30.79
CA GLY A 536 37.10 14.85 -30.13
C GLY A 536 37.17 14.84 -28.60
N LEU A 537 37.67 13.75 -27.98
CA LEU A 537 37.97 13.72 -26.56
C LEU A 537 39.32 14.39 -26.27
N ALA A 538 39.36 15.30 -25.29
CA ALA A 538 40.60 15.93 -24.86
C ALA A 538 41.52 14.93 -24.13
N GLU A 539 40.92 14.03 -23.34
CA GLU A 539 41.59 12.95 -22.61
C GLU A 539 40.71 11.69 -22.72
N PRO A 540 40.97 10.80 -23.70
CA PRO A 540 40.22 9.55 -23.83
C PRO A 540 40.54 8.61 -22.66
N HIS A 541 39.56 7.79 -22.27
CA HIS A 541 39.75 6.81 -21.22
C HIS A 541 40.87 5.83 -21.59
N PRO A 542 41.88 5.57 -20.72
CA PRO A 542 43.04 4.74 -21.07
C PRO A 542 42.71 3.32 -21.56
N ALA A 543 41.58 2.75 -21.12
CA ALA A 543 41.12 1.44 -21.56
C ALA A 543 40.83 1.35 -23.08
N LEU A 544 40.66 2.49 -23.77
CA LEU A 544 40.52 2.52 -25.23
C LEU A 544 41.81 2.09 -25.95
N GLU A 545 42.98 2.29 -25.35
CA GLU A 545 44.27 1.84 -25.91
C GLU A 545 44.42 0.31 -25.88
N GLU A 546 43.70 -0.37 -24.97
CA GLU A 546 43.65 -1.84 -24.90
C GLU A 546 42.74 -2.45 -25.99
N GLY A 547 42.01 -1.60 -26.72
CA GLY A 547 41.11 -1.95 -27.81
C GLY A 547 39.67 -2.23 -27.36
N CYS A 548 38.70 -2.02 -28.25
CA CYS A 548 37.25 -2.09 -27.94
C CYS A 548 36.82 -3.39 -27.23
N LEU A 549 37.48 -4.51 -27.56
CA LEU A 549 37.19 -5.82 -26.97
C LEU A 549 37.79 -5.99 -25.57
N SER A 550 38.40 -4.97 -24.94
CA SER A 550 38.78 -4.99 -23.53
C SER A 550 37.52 -4.99 -22.66
N CYS A 551 36.57 -4.10 -22.98
CA CYS A 551 35.31 -3.92 -22.26
C CYS A 551 34.08 -4.46 -23.02
N HIS A 552 34.09 -4.56 -24.35
CA HIS A 552 32.93 -5.01 -25.13
C HIS A 552 32.98 -6.48 -25.54
N ASP A 553 31.81 -7.13 -25.61
CA ASP A 553 31.57 -8.46 -26.15
C ASP A 553 30.46 -8.40 -27.22
N PRO A 554 30.81 -8.42 -28.52
CA PRO A 554 29.83 -8.29 -29.60
C PRO A 554 28.96 -9.54 -29.79
N HIS A 555 29.27 -10.67 -29.15
CA HIS A 555 28.46 -11.89 -29.25
C HIS A 555 27.44 -12.00 -28.11
N ARG A 556 27.78 -11.51 -26.92
CA ARG A 556 26.95 -11.72 -25.72
C ARG A 556 27.12 -10.62 -24.66
N GLY A 557 27.35 -9.39 -25.08
CA GLY A 557 27.46 -8.25 -24.18
C GLY A 557 26.14 -7.88 -23.50
N PHE A 558 26.24 -7.16 -22.38
CA PHE A 558 25.10 -6.65 -21.64
C PHE A 558 24.48 -5.43 -22.35
N ARG A 559 23.15 -5.31 -22.36
CA ARG A 559 22.43 -4.20 -23.04
C ARG A 559 22.16 -3.02 -22.09
N PRO A 560 22.18 -1.77 -22.58
CA PRO A 560 22.72 -1.31 -23.86
C PRO A 560 24.25 -1.14 -23.78
N GLY A 561 24.96 -1.35 -24.89
CA GLY A 561 26.41 -1.08 -24.96
C GLY A 561 27.31 -2.31 -25.09
N TYR A 562 26.78 -3.52 -24.93
CA TYR A 562 27.51 -4.78 -25.16
C TYR A 562 28.76 -4.94 -24.28
N THR A 563 28.74 -4.45 -23.04
CA THR A 563 29.86 -4.60 -22.11
C THR A 563 29.99 -6.04 -21.59
N LYS A 564 31.21 -6.43 -21.23
CA LYS A 564 31.54 -7.73 -20.63
C LYS A 564 31.05 -7.83 -19.19
N GLY A 565 31.04 -9.07 -18.68
CA GLY A 565 30.70 -9.38 -17.29
C GLY A 565 29.24 -9.76 -17.09
N GLU A 566 28.83 -9.89 -15.83
CA GLU A 566 27.48 -10.32 -15.42
C GLU A 566 26.50 -9.15 -15.21
N ALA A 567 27.00 -7.91 -15.21
CA ALA A 567 26.25 -6.66 -15.05
C ALA A 567 26.98 -5.51 -15.78
N PRO A 568 26.29 -4.39 -16.12
CA PRO A 568 26.89 -3.26 -16.85
C PRO A 568 28.21 -2.75 -16.27
N TRP A 569 28.31 -2.70 -14.93
CA TRP A 569 29.46 -2.17 -14.19
C TRP A 569 30.54 -3.21 -13.90
N ALA A 570 30.29 -4.50 -14.17
CA ALA A 570 31.23 -5.57 -13.84
C ALA A 570 32.56 -5.39 -14.59
N ALA A 571 32.48 -5.03 -15.88
CA ALA A 571 33.67 -4.69 -16.68
C ALA A 571 34.47 -3.51 -16.11
N CYS A 572 33.82 -2.55 -15.45
CA CYS A 572 34.51 -1.41 -14.83
C CYS A 572 35.28 -1.85 -13.58
N ARG A 573 34.71 -2.75 -12.77
CA ARG A 573 35.33 -3.24 -11.53
C ARG A 573 36.52 -4.17 -11.73
N ASP A 574 36.71 -4.69 -12.94
CA ASP A 574 37.92 -5.42 -13.30
C ASP A 574 39.17 -4.51 -13.23
N CYS A 575 38.99 -3.18 -13.31
CA CYS A 575 40.06 -2.18 -13.21
C CYS A 575 39.85 -1.11 -12.11
N HIS A 576 38.61 -0.78 -11.75
CA HIS A 576 38.28 0.26 -10.76
C HIS A 576 37.85 -0.34 -9.41
N GLU A 577 38.55 0.03 -8.34
CA GLU A 577 38.19 -0.37 -6.97
C GLU A 577 37.06 0.52 -6.42
N VAL A 578 35.99 -0.09 -5.93
CA VAL A 578 34.91 0.59 -5.20
C VAL A 578 35.10 0.32 -3.70
N PRO A 579 35.30 1.35 -2.86
CA PRO A 579 35.51 1.16 -1.42
C PRO A 579 34.36 0.40 -0.76
N ALA A 580 34.67 -0.38 0.28
CA ALA A 580 33.65 -1.00 1.12
C ALA A 580 32.95 0.06 1.98
N LEU A 581 31.63 -0.09 2.18
CA LEU A 581 30.83 0.85 2.98
C LEU A 581 31.42 1.08 4.37
N THR A 582 31.62 2.35 4.70
CA THR A 582 32.03 2.81 6.03
C THR A 582 30.87 2.62 7.03
N ALA A 583 31.18 2.32 8.29
CA ALA A 583 30.15 2.19 9.31
C ALA A 583 29.39 3.52 9.50
N GLY A 584 28.08 3.51 9.25
CA GLY A 584 27.20 4.67 9.42
C GLY A 584 26.94 5.48 8.14
N THR A 585 27.45 5.02 6.98
CA THR A 585 27.15 5.60 5.68
C THR A 585 26.16 4.73 4.89
N THR A 586 25.55 5.32 3.88
CA THR A 586 24.68 4.66 2.91
C THR A 586 25.19 4.93 1.50
N LEU A 587 25.17 3.90 0.65
CA LEU A 587 25.43 4.05 -0.78
C LEU A 587 24.30 4.86 -1.42
N HIS A 588 24.65 5.84 -2.21
CA HIS A 588 23.74 6.51 -3.11
C HIS A 588 23.22 5.49 -4.13
N THR A 589 21.91 5.34 -4.27
CA THR A 589 21.31 4.30 -5.13
C THR A 589 21.77 4.39 -6.59
N ALA A 590 22.00 5.61 -7.10
CA ALA A 590 22.53 5.80 -8.45
C ALA A 590 23.98 5.31 -8.63
N ALA A 591 24.73 5.10 -7.54
CA ALA A 591 26.11 4.58 -7.59
C ALA A 591 26.17 3.10 -8.00
N GLU A 592 25.03 2.39 -8.08
CA GLU A 592 24.96 1.04 -8.65
C GLU A 592 25.07 1.02 -10.18
N THR A 593 24.95 2.17 -10.85
CA THR A 593 25.13 2.31 -12.31
C THR A 593 26.08 3.46 -12.61
N CYS A 594 27.38 3.16 -12.71
CA CYS A 594 28.44 4.17 -12.86
C CYS A 594 28.24 5.06 -14.11
N SER A 595 27.75 4.48 -15.20
CA SER A 595 27.60 5.14 -16.49
C SER A 595 26.47 6.17 -16.57
N ASN A 596 25.65 6.29 -15.51
CA ASN A 596 24.65 7.36 -15.44
C ASN A 596 25.30 8.73 -15.15
N CYS A 597 26.47 8.69 -14.50
CA CYS A 597 27.19 9.87 -14.09
C CYS A 597 28.56 9.99 -14.77
N HIS A 598 29.17 8.87 -15.16
CA HIS A 598 30.48 8.84 -15.81
C HIS A 598 30.39 8.39 -17.27
N ASP A 599 31.08 9.07 -18.18
CA ASP A 599 31.29 8.56 -19.54
C ASP A 599 32.49 7.61 -19.53
N PRO A 600 32.29 6.29 -19.78
CA PRO A 600 33.36 5.30 -19.76
C PRO A 600 34.39 5.46 -20.89
N HIS A 601 34.12 6.29 -21.90
CA HIS A 601 35.03 6.60 -23.00
C HIS A 601 35.87 7.86 -22.75
N GLY A 602 35.44 8.75 -21.86
CA GLY A 602 36.23 9.91 -21.41
C GLY A 602 35.66 11.30 -21.70
N ARG A 603 34.35 11.46 -21.88
CA ARG A 603 33.72 12.79 -22.03
C ARG A 603 33.56 13.50 -20.67
N GLY A 604 33.76 14.82 -20.68
CA GLY A 604 33.19 15.73 -19.68
C GLY A 604 34.05 16.07 -18.45
N GLY A 605 35.23 16.66 -18.67
CA GLY A 605 35.99 17.35 -17.61
C GLY A 605 36.64 16.42 -16.59
N PRO A 606 37.04 16.93 -15.41
CA PRO A 606 37.70 16.12 -14.39
C PRO A 606 36.84 14.91 -14.00
N ARG A 607 37.43 13.71 -14.01
CA ARG A 607 36.78 12.43 -13.65
C ARG A 607 35.72 11.91 -14.63
N TYR A 608 35.71 12.40 -15.88
CA TYR A 608 34.89 11.88 -16.98
C TYR A 608 33.39 11.86 -16.66
N LEU A 609 32.83 12.99 -16.21
CA LEU A 609 31.42 13.08 -15.84
C LEU A 609 30.56 13.43 -17.06
N GLU A 610 29.40 12.80 -17.20
CA GLU A 610 28.42 13.08 -18.27
C GLU A 610 27.98 14.56 -18.29
N ALA A 611 27.92 15.19 -17.12
CA ALA A 611 27.73 16.62 -16.93
C ALA A 611 28.49 17.10 -15.68
N GLN A 612 28.74 18.41 -15.56
CA GLN A 612 29.32 18.96 -14.33
C GLN A 612 28.20 19.27 -13.32
N PRO A 613 28.43 19.11 -12.00
CA PRO A 613 27.51 19.61 -10.98
C PRO A 613 27.34 21.15 -11.10
N PRO A 614 26.15 21.71 -10.83
CA PRO A 614 24.96 21.02 -10.30
C PRO A 614 24.12 20.29 -11.36
N ASP A 615 24.27 20.61 -12.66
CA ASP A 615 23.42 20.09 -13.74
C ASP A 615 23.35 18.56 -13.76
N LEU A 616 24.47 17.88 -13.45
CA LEU A 616 24.50 16.42 -13.33
C LEU A 616 23.54 15.90 -12.25
N CYS A 617 23.52 16.56 -11.09
CA CYS A 617 22.68 16.17 -9.97
C CYS A 617 21.22 16.54 -10.23
N LEU A 618 20.98 17.73 -10.81
CA LEU A 618 19.65 18.25 -11.14
C LEU A 618 18.97 17.49 -12.29
N GLY A 619 19.71 16.69 -13.05
CA GLY A 619 19.14 15.73 -14.00
C GLY A 619 18.29 14.64 -13.33
N CYS A 620 18.47 14.41 -12.02
CA CYS A 620 17.74 13.41 -11.23
C CYS A 620 17.07 13.98 -9.97
N HIS A 621 17.59 15.08 -9.41
CA HIS A 621 17.09 15.71 -8.20
C HIS A 621 16.44 17.06 -8.51
N ASP A 622 15.33 17.37 -7.85
CA ASP A 622 14.73 18.70 -7.95
C ASP A 622 15.70 19.77 -7.43
N ASP A 623 15.61 20.98 -8.00
CA ASP A 623 16.44 22.10 -7.58
C ASP A 623 15.98 22.61 -6.20
N PRO A 624 16.78 22.44 -5.14
CA PRO A 624 16.39 22.87 -3.80
C PRO A 624 16.33 24.39 -3.65
N ALA A 625 16.81 25.17 -4.63
CA ALA A 625 16.66 26.61 -4.66
C ALA A 625 15.36 27.07 -5.36
N GLU A 626 14.62 26.16 -6.01
CA GLU A 626 13.39 26.51 -6.70
C GLU A 626 12.28 26.91 -5.70
N GLY A 627 11.79 28.14 -5.80
CA GLY A 627 10.71 28.65 -4.94
C GLY A 627 11.15 29.14 -3.56
N VAL A 628 12.45 29.12 -3.26
CA VAL A 628 13.02 29.64 -2.00
C VAL A 628 13.43 31.11 -2.18
N GLU A 629 12.88 32.02 -1.37
CA GLU A 629 13.16 33.46 -1.52
C GLU A 629 14.58 33.87 -1.07
N ASP A 630 15.12 33.18 -0.06
CA ASP A 630 16.45 33.45 0.52
C ASP A 630 17.19 32.11 0.74
N PRO A 631 17.76 31.51 -0.33
CA PRO A 631 18.42 30.22 -0.24
C PRO A 631 19.68 30.29 0.64
N HIS A 632 19.97 29.21 1.36
CA HIS A 632 21.15 29.16 2.21
C HIS A 632 22.43 29.37 1.36
N PRO A 633 23.32 30.34 1.68
CA PRO A 633 24.45 30.73 0.82
C PRO A 633 25.38 29.60 0.37
N ALA A 634 25.55 28.56 1.19
CA ALA A 634 26.35 27.38 0.82
C ALA A 634 25.85 26.63 -0.43
N LEU A 635 24.61 26.88 -0.89
CA LEU A 635 24.13 26.37 -2.18
C LEU A 635 24.92 26.96 -3.36
N GLU A 636 25.46 28.18 -3.24
CA GLU A 636 26.31 28.80 -4.27
C GLU A 636 27.66 28.08 -4.42
N ASP A 637 28.16 27.47 -3.34
CA ASP A 637 29.41 26.69 -3.35
C ASP A 637 29.22 25.29 -3.97
N GLY A 638 27.98 24.89 -4.27
CA GLY A 638 27.61 23.67 -4.98
C GLY A 638 27.21 22.50 -4.07
N CYS A 639 26.41 21.57 -4.63
CA CYS A 639 25.79 20.47 -3.89
C CYS A 639 26.81 19.58 -3.14
N LEU A 640 28.01 19.42 -3.70
CA LEU A 640 29.05 18.52 -3.19
C LEU A 640 29.78 19.04 -1.95
N VAL A 641 29.51 20.27 -1.52
CA VAL A 641 30.01 20.79 -0.24
C VAL A 641 29.35 20.07 0.93
N CYS A 642 28.09 19.67 0.75
CA CYS A 642 27.28 19.01 1.77
C CYS A 642 26.98 17.55 1.44
N HIS A 643 26.80 17.21 0.15
CA HIS A 643 26.38 15.87 -0.29
C HIS A 643 27.52 15.06 -0.91
N SER A 644 27.47 13.75 -0.70
CA SER A 644 28.33 12.76 -1.33
C SER A 644 27.54 11.96 -2.37
N PRO A 645 27.96 11.94 -3.65
CA PRO A 645 27.23 11.30 -4.73
C PRO A 645 27.44 9.77 -4.80
N HIS A 646 28.32 9.24 -3.95
CA HIS A 646 28.60 7.80 -3.86
C HIS A 646 28.20 7.25 -2.50
N GLU A 647 28.86 7.70 -1.43
CA GLU A 647 28.67 7.16 -0.09
C GLU A 647 28.68 8.32 0.91
N GLY A 648 27.62 8.44 1.71
CA GLY A 648 27.49 9.54 2.67
C GLY A 648 26.69 9.17 3.92
N PHE A 649 26.66 10.07 4.90
CA PHE A 649 26.03 9.87 6.21
C PHE A 649 24.52 10.16 6.19
N GLY A 650 23.74 9.24 6.76
CA GLY A 650 22.29 9.36 6.87
C GLY A 650 21.55 9.30 5.53
N GLY A 651 20.22 9.41 5.56
CA GLY A 651 19.38 9.27 4.36
C GLY A 651 19.58 10.36 3.30
N ALA A 652 20.29 11.44 3.62
CA ALA A 652 20.60 12.54 2.70
C ALA A 652 22.02 12.45 2.11
N ALA A 653 22.74 11.35 2.35
CA ALA A 653 24.10 11.11 1.86
C ALA A 653 25.06 12.30 2.12
N LEU A 654 25.12 12.78 3.36
CA LEU A 654 25.98 13.92 3.71
C LEU A 654 27.46 13.53 3.69
N VAL A 655 28.36 14.48 3.40
CA VAL A 655 29.82 14.23 3.41
C VAL A 655 30.37 13.91 4.80
N GLN A 656 29.66 14.30 5.86
CA GLN A 656 29.97 14.03 7.27
C GLN A 656 28.69 14.10 8.13
N PRO A 657 28.71 13.69 9.42
CA PRO A 657 27.54 13.81 10.30
C PRO A 657 26.99 15.25 10.37
N GLN A 658 25.66 15.43 10.35
CA GLN A 658 25.00 16.74 10.20
C GLN A 658 25.53 17.82 11.14
N ARG A 659 25.72 17.49 12.43
CA ARG A 659 26.24 18.46 13.41
C ARG A 659 27.65 18.94 13.05
N GLU A 660 28.54 18.02 12.71
CA GLU A 660 29.91 18.35 12.33
C GLU A 660 29.94 19.15 11.02
N LEU A 661 29.04 18.81 10.08
CA LEU A 661 28.86 19.56 8.84
C LEU A 661 28.45 21.01 9.10
N CYS A 662 27.37 21.22 9.85
CA CYS A 662 26.86 22.56 10.12
C CYS A 662 27.85 23.39 10.96
N LEU A 663 28.45 22.80 12.00
CA LEU A 663 29.40 23.49 12.87
C LEU A 663 30.78 23.71 12.24
N GLY A 664 31.03 23.12 11.07
CA GLY A 664 32.18 23.47 10.25
C GLY A 664 32.14 24.92 9.75
N CYS A 665 30.93 25.50 9.66
CA CYS A 665 30.73 26.88 9.22
C CYS A 665 29.98 27.77 10.24
N HIS A 666 29.14 27.18 11.10
CA HIS A 666 28.31 27.90 12.07
C HIS A 666 28.82 27.71 13.50
N ASP A 667 28.66 28.74 14.33
CA ASP A 667 28.91 28.62 15.78
C ASP A 667 27.85 27.71 16.44
N ASP A 668 28.20 27.10 17.58
CA ASP A 668 27.31 26.16 18.27
C ASP A 668 26.16 26.91 18.99
N PRO A 669 24.90 26.77 18.54
CA PRO A 669 23.78 27.51 19.13
C PRO A 669 23.41 27.01 20.53
N ALA A 670 23.93 25.85 20.95
CA ALA A 670 23.73 25.32 22.29
C ALA A 670 24.75 25.88 23.30
N GLU A 671 25.80 26.56 22.83
CA GLU A 671 26.85 27.10 23.68
C GLU A 671 26.34 28.29 24.51
N GLY A 672 26.62 28.29 25.82
CA GLY A 672 26.21 29.37 26.73
C GLY A 672 24.74 29.34 27.18
N LEU A 673 23.90 28.44 26.65
CA LEU A 673 22.52 28.28 27.10
C LEU A 673 22.43 27.47 28.41
N PRO A 674 21.70 27.93 29.45
CA PRO A 674 21.53 27.19 30.71
C PRO A 674 20.88 25.81 30.49
N LYS A 675 19.88 25.75 29.60
CA LYS A 675 19.19 24.53 29.18
C LYS A 675 18.84 24.62 27.68
N PRO A 676 19.73 24.14 26.79
CA PRO A 676 19.43 24.10 25.36
C PRO A 676 18.34 23.07 25.06
N HIS A 677 17.41 23.44 24.17
CA HIS A 677 16.36 22.58 23.65
C HIS A 677 17.00 21.38 22.93
N ALA A 678 16.50 20.16 23.14
CA ALA A 678 17.20 18.94 22.71
C ALA A 678 17.57 18.92 21.21
N PRO A 679 16.67 19.28 20.27
CA PRO A 679 17.00 19.40 18.84
C PRO A 679 18.18 20.32 18.50
N ALA A 680 18.48 21.33 19.31
CA ALA A 680 19.61 22.23 19.07
C ALA A 680 20.97 21.56 19.24
N ARG A 681 21.03 20.35 19.81
CA ARG A 681 22.30 19.64 20.06
C ARG A 681 22.75 18.77 18.90
N ASP A 682 21.83 18.11 18.20
CA ASP A 682 22.15 17.05 17.24
C ASP A 682 21.26 17.01 15.98
N ARG A 683 20.20 17.83 15.90
CA ARG A 683 19.21 17.78 14.80
C ARG A 683 18.85 19.16 14.29
N CYS A 684 19.86 19.90 13.82
CA CYS A 684 19.69 21.26 13.28
C CYS A 684 18.59 21.30 12.20
N ALA A 685 18.57 20.32 11.28
CA ALA A 685 17.57 20.26 10.21
C ALA A 685 16.17 19.83 10.67
N GLY A 686 15.94 19.55 11.96
CA GLY A 686 14.59 19.31 12.49
C GLY A 686 13.75 20.58 12.52
N CYS A 687 14.41 21.70 12.84
CA CYS A 687 13.79 23.03 12.91
C CYS A 687 14.22 23.92 11.75
N HIS A 688 15.45 23.75 11.24
CA HIS A 688 15.96 24.53 10.12
C HIS A 688 15.81 23.81 8.78
N ASP A 689 15.64 24.58 7.71
CA ASP A 689 15.83 24.11 6.35
C ASP A 689 17.25 24.49 5.87
N PRO A 690 18.13 23.51 5.64
CA PRO A 690 19.50 23.79 5.19
C PRO A 690 19.59 24.30 3.75
N HIS A 691 18.48 24.26 2.98
CA HIS A 691 18.38 24.83 1.64
C HIS A 691 17.61 26.17 1.65
N GLY A 692 16.73 26.36 2.63
CA GLY A 692 15.90 27.56 2.92
C GLY A 692 14.40 27.21 2.90
N ASP A 693 13.45 27.91 3.53
CA ASP A 693 13.34 29.22 4.17
C ASP A 693 12.38 29.18 5.39
N VAL A 694 12.36 30.24 6.22
CA VAL A 694 11.13 31.01 6.62
C VAL A 694 11.59 32.47 6.80
N GLY A 695 12.00 33.10 5.70
CA GLY A 695 12.83 34.30 5.73
C GLY A 695 14.30 34.02 6.10
N ARG A 696 15.05 35.06 6.52
CA ARG A 696 16.52 35.04 6.76
C ARG A 696 17.02 34.07 7.86
N THR A 697 16.12 33.33 8.50
CA THR A 697 16.40 32.43 9.63
C THR A 697 16.27 30.95 9.29
N LEU A 698 15.84 30.62 8.07
CA LEU A 698 15.84 29.26 7.53
C LEU A 698 15.10 28.26 8.42
N LEU A 699 13.92 28.61 8.94
CA LEU A 699 13.13 27.70 9.78
C LEU A 699 12.34 26.73 8.90
N ARG A 700 11.47 25.88 9.47
CA ARG A 700 10.53 25.03 8.71
C ARG A 700 9.07 25.39 8.95
N GLY A 701 8.82 26.51 9.63
CA GLY A 701 7.52 27.05 9.98
C GLY A 701 7.67 28.29 10.87
N ASP A 702 6.61 29.08 11.00
CA ASP A 702 6.55 30.26 11.87
C ASP A 702 5.72 30.00 13.13
N GLY A 703 5.99 30.79 14.18
CA GLY A 703 5.18 30.82 15.41
C GLY A 703 4.82 29.44 15.99
N PRO A 704 3.53 29.21 16.33
CA PRO A 704 3.08 27.91 16.84
C PRO A 704 3.30 26.74 15.87
N ALA A 705 3.23 26.97 14.56
CA ALA A 705 3.36 25.89 13.57
C ALA A 705 4.73 25.22 13.64
N LEU A 706 5.82 25.96 13.91
CA LEU A 706 7.15 25.38 14.10
C LEU A 706 7.21 24.44 15.31
N CYS A 707 6.63 24.88 16.44
CA CYS A 707 6.66 24.17 17.71
C CYS A 707 5.74 22.94 17.67
N LEU A 708 4.52 23.07 17.13
CA LEU A 708 3.51 22.02 17.08
C LEU A 708 3.90 20.85 16.16
N ARG A 709 4.89 21.00 15.26
CA ARG A 709 5.50 19.86 14.53
C ARG A 709 6.12 18.82 15.45
N CYS A 710 6.50 19.24 16.66
CA CYS A 710 7.01 18.40 17.72
C CYS A 710 6.29 18.66 19.05
N HIS A 711 5.15 19.36 19.10
CA HIS A 711 4.36 19.61 20.32
C HIS A 711 2.85 19.65 20.03
N ALA A 712 2.37 18.86 19.08
CA ALA A 712 0.98 18.82 18.64
C ALA A 712 -0.08 18.65 19.77
N ASP A 713 0.25 18.13 20.96
CA ASP A 713 -0.71 18.09 22.08
C ASP A 713 -0.97 19.43 22.75
N LYS A 714 -0.17 20.44 22.44
CA LYS A 714 -0.42 21.80 22.88
C LYS A 714 -1.32 22.56 21.90
N GLY A 715 -1.67 21.93 20.78
CA GLY A 715 -2.52 22.49 19.73
C GLY A 715 -4.01 22.12 19.84
N PRO A 716 -4.83 22.62 18.89
CA PRO A 716 -6.27 22.35 18.84
C PRO A 716 -6.61 20.86 18.79
N ALA A 717 -7.60 20.44 19.59
CA ALA A 717 -8.12 19.07 19.58
C ALA A 717 -9.65 19.08 19.58
N ALA A 718 -10.26 18.07 18.95
CA ALA A 718 -11.70 17.97 18.82
C ALA A 718 -12.39 17.92 20.20
N GLY A 719 -13.29 18.87 20.46
CA GLY A 719 -14.01 18.97 21.73
C GLY A 719 -13.30 19.79 22.83
N LEU A 720 -12.12 20.35 22.55
CA LEU A 720 -11.40 21.23 23.49
C LEU A 720 -11.32 22.66 22.92
N ALA A 721 -11.64 23.64 23.76
CA ALA A 721 -11.32 25.03 23.48
C ALA A 721 -9.84 25.26 23.78
N VAL A 722 -9.11 25.89 22.86
CA VAL A 722 -7.72 26.32 23.07
C VAL A 722 -7.73 27.68 23.76
N HIS A 723 -6.79 27.89 24.67
CA HIS A 723 -6.58 29.18 25.31
C HIS A 723 -6.13 30.20 24.25
N PRO A 724 -6.86 31.32 24.03
CA PRO A 724 -6.57 32.20 22.89
C PRO A 724 -5.11 32.69 22.79
N PRO A 725 -4.41 33.06 23.89
CA PRO A 725 -2.99 33.40 23.83
C PRO A 725 -2.06 32.30 23.29
N ALA A 726 -2.42 31.03 23.46
CA ALA A 726 -1.63 29.88 22.98
C ALA A 726 -1.89 29.56 21.50
N GLU A 727 -3.03 29.98 20.95
CA GLU A 727 -3.35 29.86 19.53
C GLU A 727 -2.60 30.90 18.68
N GLU A 728 -2.33 32.08 19.26
CA GLU A 728 -1.65 33.18 18.58
C GLU A 728 -0.12 33.02 18.56
N ASP A 729 0.51 32.92 19.74
CA ASP A 729 1.96 32.78 19.84
C ASP A 729 2.36 32.12 21.17
N CYS A 730 2.96 30.94 21.07
CA CYS A 730 3.47 30.22 22.24
C CYS A 730 4.50 31.05 23.02
N THR A 731 5.21 31.97 22.38
CA THR A 731 6.25 32.79 23.02
C THR A 731 5.72 33.88 23.94
N ASN A 732 4.41 34.15 23.91
CA ASN A 732 3.75 35.03 24.89
C ASN A 732 3.90 34.49 26.32
N CYS A 733 3.86 33.16 26.46
CA CYS A 733 4.00 32.48 27.75
C CYS A 733 5.36 31.79 27.89
N HIS A 734 5.93 31.30 26.77
CA HIS A 734 7.21 30.59 26.75
C HIS A 734 8.37 31.49 26.29
N ARG A 735 9.31 31.79 27.18
CA ARG A 735 10.50 32.58 26.86
C ARG A 735 11.67 31.69 26.42
N MET A 736 11.65 31.29 25.14
CA MET A 736 12.79 30.64 24.50
C MET A 736 13.68 31.67 23.80
N SER A 737 14.96 31.72 24.15
CA SER A 737 15.98 32.51 23.45
C SER A 737 16.48 31.75 22.21
N GLY A 738 15.57 31.49 21.26
CA GLY A 738 15.85 30.86 19.97
C GLY A 738 16.13 29.35 20.01
N HIS A 739 16.96 28.87 20.94
CA HIS A 739 17.40 27.47 21.02
C HIS A 739 17.39 26.89 22.44
N GLY A 740 16.89 27.65 23.44
CA GLY A 740 16.75 27.24 24.84
C GLY A 740 16.37 28.40 25.77
N GLY A 741 16.19 28.14 27.07
CA GLY A 741 15.76 29.17 28.04
C GLY A 741 15.91 28.75 29.50
N GLU A 742 15.45 29.61 30.42
CA GLU A 742 15.42 29.38 31.87
C GLU A 742 14.00 29.00 32.36
N GLY A 743 13.87 28.44 33.56
CA GLY A 743 12.57 28.05 34.14
C GLY A 743 12.09 26.63 33.79
N THR A 744 10.99 26.21 34.42
CA THR A 744 10.31 24.93 34.12
C THR A 744 9.41 25.12 32.91
N GLY A 745 9.56 24.28 31.88
CA GLY A 745 8.80 24.42 30.63
C GLY A 745 9.10 25.71 29.85
N PHE A 746 10.20 26.39 30.14
CA PHE A 746 10.58 27.68 29.52
C PHE A 746 9.54 28.80 29.73
N LEU A 747 8.77 28.78 30.82
CA LEU A 747 7.78 29.83 31.12
C LEU A 747 8.46 31.18 31.44
N ALA A 748 7.82 32.27 31.03
CA ALA A 748 8.31 33.62 31.27
C ALA A 748 8.29 34.03 32.75
N GLN A 749 7.32 33.53 33.53
CA GLN A 749 7.08 33.83 34.96
C GLN A 749 6.45 32.63 35.69
N THR A 750 6.14 32.76 36.99
CA THR A 750 5.39 31.72 37.73
C THR A 750 3.93 31.68 37.24
N PRO A 751 3.24 30.52 37.28
CA PRO A 751 1.88 30.43 36.75
C PRO A 751 0.88 31.41 37.38
N PRO A 752 0.81 31.62 38.72
CA PRO A 752 -0.10 32.61 39.29
C PRO A 752 0.19 34.04 38.82
N ASP A 753 1.46 34.43 38.79
CA ASP A 753 1.85 35.78 38.36
C ASP A 753 1.52 35.99 36.88
N LEU A 754 1.79 34.99 36.03
CA LEU A 754 1.52 35.02 34.60
C LEU A 754 0.02 35.08 34.27
N CYS A 755 -0.81 34.29 34.96
CA CYS A 755 -2.25 34.25 34.73
C CYS A 755 -2.95 35.55 35.15
N LEU A 756 -2.52 36.15 36.26
CA LEU A 756 -3.13 37.37 36.82
C LEU A 756 -2.74 38.64 36.06
N GLU A 757 -1.85 38.56 35.06
CA GLU A 757 -1.64 39.68 34.12
C GLU A 757 -2.87 39.93 33.24
N CYS A 758 -3.70 38.89 33.03
CA CYS A 758 -4.88 38.92 32.15
C CYS A 758 -6.19 38.56 32.87
N HIS A 759 -6.16 37.88 34.02
CA HIS A 759 -7.34 37.42 34.76
C HIS A 759 -7.48 38.11 36.13
N ASP A 760 -8.73 38.41 36.52
CA ASP A 760 -9.06 38.91 37.86
C ASP A 760 -8.79 37.84 38.93
N ASP A 761 -8.41 38.26 40.15
CA ASP A 761 -8.07 37.33 41.23
C ASP A 761 -9.32 36.76 41.94
N PRO A 762 -9.62 35.45 41.79
CA PRO A 762 -10.80 34.82 42.42
C PRO A 762 -10.68 34.68 43.95
N ARG A 763 -9.51 35.00 44.52
CA ARG A 763 -9.26 34.93 45.97
C ARG A 763 -9.72 36.18 46.70
N GLU A 764 -10.08 37.27 46.01
CA GLU A 764 -10.56 38.51 46.64
C GLU A 764 -12.10 38.53 46.77
N GLY A 765 -12.67 38.95 47.91
CA GLY A 765 -14.13 39.06 48.11
C GLY A 765 -14.66 38.61 49.48
N ALA A 766 -16.00 38.48 49.62
CA ALA A 766 -16.70 38.03 50.84
C ALA A 766 -17.25 36.59 50.69
N GLY A 767 -17.13 35.76 51.72
CA GLY A 767 -17.49 34.32 51.70
C GLY A 767 -16.29 33.43 52.07
N GLU A 768 -16.49 32.11 52.21
CA GLU A 768 -15.43 31.15 52.53
C GLU A 768 -14.69 30.70 51.26
N LEU A 769 -13.36 30.81 51.26
CA LEU A 769 -12.51 30.39 50.14
C LEU A 769 -12.46 28.86 50.06
N HIS A 770 -12.56 28.31 48.86
CA HIS A 770 -12.37 26.89 48.64
C HIS A 770 -10.88 26.52 48.82
N PRO A 771 -10.53 25.58 49.72
CA PRO A 771 -9.13 25.29 50.09
C PRO A 771 -8.19 24.95 48.92
N ALA A 772 -8.72 24.33 47.86
CA ALA A 772 -7.92 23.98 46.68
C ALA A 772 -7.26 25.20 45.98
N LEU A 773 -7.77 26.43 46.18
CA LEU A 773 -7.14 27.62 45.60
C LEU A 773 -5.78 27.96 46.27
N GLU A 774 -5.50 27.40 47.44
CA GLU A 774 -4.19 27.55 48.10
C GLU A 774 -3.10 26.69 47.41
N GLU A 775 -3.49 25.68 46.65
CA GLU A 775 -2.58 24.77 45.93
C GLU A 775 -2.19 25.28 44.53
N GLY A 776 -2.92 26.28 44.01
CA GLY A 776 -2.60 27.02 42.78
C GLY A 776 -3.65 26.87 41.66
N CYS A 777 -3.64 27.78 40.70
CA CYS A 777 -4.65 27.84 39.62
C CYS A 777 -4.64 26.58 38.74
N LEU A 778 -3.45 26.01 38.49
CA LEU A 778 -3.28 24.87 37.60
C LEU A 778 -3.77 23.53 38.19
N VAL A 779 -4.21 23.53 39.45
CA VAL A 779 -4.84 22.35 40.07
C VAL A 779 -6.18 22.04 39.40
N CYS A 780 -6.88 23.08 38.93
CA CYS A 780 -8.17 22.92 38.27
C CYS A 780 -8.19 23.47 36.84
N HIS A 781 -7.16 24.19 36.37
CA HIS A 781 -7.13 24.83 35.06
C HIS A 781 -5.96 24.37 34.17
N ASP A 782 -6.22 24.11 32.88
CA ASP A 782 -5.19 23.91 31.85
C ASP A 782 -5.06 25.18 30.98
N PRO A 783 -3.88 25.83 30.95
CA PRO A 783 -3.69 27.10 30.26
C PRO A 783 -3.49 26.96 28.75
N HIS A 784 -3.52 25.75 28.20
CA HIS A 784 -3.42 25.50 26.75
C HIS A 784 -4.77 25.13 26.16
N ARG A 785 -5.52 24.21 26.77
CA ARG A 785 -6.82 23.75 26.25
C ARG A 785 -7.70 23.07 27.29
N GLY A 786 -9.03 23.15 27.14
CA GLY A 786 -9.99 22.52 28.07
C GLY A 786 -11.41 22.38 27.51
N THR A 787 -12.27 21.62 28.21
CA THR A 787 -13.55 21.11 27.69
C THR A 787 -14.74 22.08 27.79
N LYS A 788 -14.66 23.14 28.60
CA LYS A 788 -15.76 24.08 28.89
C LYS A 788 -15.25 25.50 29.20
N PRO A 789 -16.13 26.52 29.34
CA PRO A 789 -15.72 27.86 29.74
C PRO A 789 -14.89 27.83 31.02
N GLY A 790 -13.69 28.40 30.98
CA GLY A 790 -12.74 28.40 32.08
C GLY A 790 -11.62 27.36 31.97
N LEU A 791 -11.55 26.55 30.90
CA LEU A 791 -10.44 25.61 30.65
C LEU A 791 -10.12 24.70 31.85
N LEU A 792 -11.17 24.09 32.43
CA LEU A 792 -10.98 23.19 33.55
C LEU A 792 -10.22 21.93 33.13
N THR A 793 -9.41 21.41 34.05
CA THR A 793 -8.75 20.11 33.90
C THR A 793 -9.81 19.00 33.87
N GLY A 794 -9.63 18.01 33.00
CA GLY A 794 -10.54 16.86 32.89
C GLY A 794 -11.57 16.94 31.75
N VAL A 795 -12.04 15.76 31.34
CA VAL A 795 -12.91 15.59 30.16
C VAL A 795 -14.38 15.89 30.48
N GLU A 796 -14.83 15.59 31.71
CA GLU A 796 -16.22 15.73 32.13
C GLU A 796 -16.41 16.91 33.13
N PRO A 797 -17.58 17.56 33.17
CA PRO A 797 -17.80 18.81 33.92
C PRO A 797 -17.58 18.71 35.44
N ASN A 798 -17.66 17.49 35.99
CA ASN A 798 -17.51 17.21 37.41
C ASN A 798 -16.17 16.57 37.74
N ALA A 799 -15.44 16.06 36.75
CA ALA A 799 -14.20 15.30 36.95
C ALA A 799 -13.20 16.02 37.87
N PRO A 800 -12.83 17.30 37.65
CA PRO A 800 -11.85 17.98 38.51
C PRO A 800 -12.37 18.21 39.94
N CYS A 801 -13.69 18.26 40.13
CA CYS A 801 -14.28 18.42 41.46
C CYS A 801 -14.28 17.08 42.23
N LEU A 802 -14.56 15.99 41.52
CA LEU A 802 -14.70 14.64 42.09
C LEU A 802 -13.34 13.99 42.40
N GLU A 803 -12.23 14.55 41.92
CA GLU A 803 -10.88 14.17 42.38
C GLU A 803 -10.68 14.42 43.87
N CYS A 804 -11.41 15.39 44.44
CA CYS A 804 -11.34 15.75 45.86
C CYS A 804 -12.67 15.57 46.62
N HIS A 805 -13.83 15.70 45.95
CA HIS A 805 -15.15 15.65 46.59
C HIS A 805 -15.91 14.36 46.28
N GLU A 806 -16.28 13.61 47.32
CA GLU A 806 -17.08 12.39 47.18
C GLU A 806 -18.58 12.72 47.07
N VAL A 807 -19.15 12.65 45.86
CA VAL A 807 -20.61 12.67 45.65
C VAL A 807 -21.02 11.26 45.22
N LEU A 808 -21.67 10.55 46.14
CA LEU A 808 -22.18 9.21 45.87
C LEU A 808 -23.25 9.32 44.75
N THR A 809 -23.01 8.68 43.61
CA THR A 809 -24.03 8.17 42.66
C THR A 809 -24.24 6.66 42.92
N GLY A 810 -24.05 6.25 44.18
CA GLY A 810 -24.19 4.92 44.72
C GLY A 810 -25.62 4.36 44.63
N LYS A 811 -26.62 5.23 44.56
CA LYS A 811 -28.04 4.89 44.62
C LYS A 811 -28.69 4.90 43.22
N PRO A 812 -29.72 4.05 43.01
CA PRO A 812 -30.32 3.82 41.69
C PRO A 812 -31.01 5.03 41.04
N VAL A 813 -31.27 6.11 41.77
CA VAL A 813 -31.90 7.32 41.23
C VAL A 813 -30.98 8.52 41.49
N VAL A 814 -30.35 9.04 40.45
CA VAL A 814 -29.48 10.24 40.51
C VAL A 814 -30.26 11.46 39.99
N HIS A 815 -30.03 12.63 40.58
CA HIS A 815 -30.66 13.87 40.16
C HIS A 815 -30.09 14.34 38.82
N GLY A 816 -30.96 14.55 37.83
CA GLY A 816 -30.55 14.88 36.46
C GLY A 816 -29.72 16.17 36.32
N ALA A 817 -29.82 17.11 37.27
CA ALA A 817 -29.03 18.35 37.22
C ALA A 817 -27.51 18.13 37.42
N LEU A 818 -27.10 16.96 37.94
CA LEU A 818 -25.69 16.60 38.05
C LEU A 818 -25.00 16.46 36.69
N ALA A 819 -25.75 16.20 35.61
CA ALA A 819 -25.21 16.15 34.25
C ALA A 819 -24.73 17.53 33.74
N ASP A 820 -25.27 18.63 34.27
CA ASP A 820 -24.91 19.98 33.83
C ASP A 820 -23.60 20.48 34.46
N GLY A 821 -23.22 19.93 35.62
CA GLY A 821 -21.98 20.24 36.33
C GLY A 821 -22.21 20.61 37.79
N CYS A 822 -21.29 20.29 38.70
CA CYS A 822 -21.31 20.66 40.12
C CYS A 822 -21.35 22.18 40.27
N SER A 823 -20.63 22.88 39.38
CA SER A 823 -20.59 24.34 39.31
C SER A 823 -21.91 24.97 38.87
N THR A 824 -22.93 24.19 38.49
CA THR A 824 -24.30 24.68 38.24
C THR A 824 -25.00 25.07 39.55
N CYS A 825 -24.74 24.31 40.60
CA CYS A 825 -25.34 24.50 41.92
C CYS A 825 -24.36 25.08 42.95
N HIS A 826 -23.07 24.75 42.80
CA HIS A 826 -21.98 25.18 43.69
C HIS A 826 -21.12 26.28 43.06
N ASP A 827 -20.51 27.12 43.89
CA ASP A 827 -19.40 27.98 43.51
C ASP A 827 -18.08 27.33 43.98
N PRO A 828 -17.22 26.86 43.06
CA PRO A 828 -16.01 26.13 43.42
C PRO A 828 -14.86 27.02 43.88
N HIS A 829 -15.00 28.35 43.81
CA HIS A 829 -13.97 29.27 44.29
C HIS A 829 -14.32 29.82 45.67
N ARG A 830 -15.54 30.35 45.83
CA ARG A 830 -15.98 31.00 47.08
C ARG A 830 -17.49 31.18 47.14
N ALA A 831 -18.14 30.84 48.26
CA ALA A 831 -19.51 31.25 48.57
C ALA A 831 -19.74 31.47 50.08
N ASP A 832 -20.87 32.10 50.42
CA ASP A 832 -21.29 32.51 51.77
C ASP A 832 -22.33 31.55 52.39
N ARG A 833 -22.54 30.37 51.80
CA ARG A 833 -23.69 29.49 52.08
C ARG A 833 -23.25 28.05 52.35
N GLU A 834 -24.05 27.31 53.12
CA GLU A 834 -23.81 25.89 53.44
C GLU A 834 -23.46 25.11 52.16
N HIS A 835 -22.35 24.38 52.20
CA HIS A 835 -21.83 23.58 51.10
C HIS A 835 -21.53 24.36 49.80
N GLN A 836 -21.16 25.64 49.90
CA GLN A 836 -20.80 26.49 48.76
C GLN A 836 -21.89 26.63 47.68
N LEU A 837 -23.17 26.63 48.08
CA LEU A 837 -24.28 26.80 47.14
C LEU A 837 -24.35 28.22 46.55
N ARG A 838 -24.63 28.32 45.24
CA ARG A 838 -24.79 29.60 44.54
C ARG A 838 -25.95 30.44 45.08
N THR A 839 -27.05 29.81 45.50
CA THR A 839 -28.21 30.49 46.12
C THR A 839 -28.79 29.65 47.28
N PRO A 840 -29.64 30.22 48.16
CA PRO A 840 -30.22 29.46 49.29
C PRO A 840 -31.02 28.23 48.84
N GLY A 841 -30.87 27.08 49.52
CA GLY A 841 -31.31 25.76 49.05
C GLY A 841 -32.72 25.64 48.45
N ASN A 842 -33.77 26.08 49.16
CA ASN A 842 -35.14 26.02 48.61
C ASN A 842 -35.33 26.95 47.39
N ALA A 843 -34.62 28.09 47.34
CA ALA A 843 -34.66 29.01 46.20
C ALA A 843 -33.91 28.42 45.00
N LEU A 844 -32.78 27.74 45.25
CA LEU A 844 -32.02 27.03 44.23
C LEU A 844 -32.86 25.92 43.57
N CYS A 845 -33.61 25.12 44.35
CA CYS A 845 -34.46 24.08 43.75
C CYS A 845 -35.57 24.67 42.85
N ARG A 846 -36.10 25.84 43.20
CA ARG A 846 -37.18 26.53 42.45
C ARG A 846 -36.69 27.20 41.17
N THR A 847 -35.37 27.31 40.93
CA THR A 847 -34.89 27.79 39.63
C THR A 847 -35.20 26.79 38.52
N CYS A 848 -35.43 25.51 38.86
CA CYS A 848 -35.69 24.44 37.90
C CYS A 848 -37.01 23.67 38.13
N HIS A 849 -37.51 23.57 39.38
CA HIS A 849 -38.71 22.76 39.70
C HIS A 849 -39.96 23.61 39.96
N ASP A 850 -41.07 23.27 39.28
CA ASP A 850 -42.40 23.83 39.56
C ASP A 850 -43.08 23.06 40.72
N LEU A 851 -43.34 23.77 41.82
CA LEU A 851 -43.88 23.22 43.06
C LEU A 851 -45.40 23.38 43.19
N SER A 852 -46.10 23.86 42.15
CA SER A 852 -47.54 24.14 42.17
C SER A 852 -48.43 22.94 42.54
N GLY A 853 -47.94 21.70 42.35
CA GLY A 853 -48.62 20.45 42.73
C GLY A 853 -48.14 19.80 44.04
N HIS A 854 -47.14 20.38 44.71
CA HIS A 854 -46.49 19.83 45.90
C HIS A 854 -47.19 20.28 47.20
N ALA A 855 -48.49 20.01 47.32
CA ALA A 855 -49.27 20.43 48.48
C ALA A 855 -49.35 19.33 49.56
N HIS A 856 -48.59 19.47 50.65
CA HIS A 856 -48.84 18.77 51.92
C HIS A 856 -49.93 19.49 52.76
N THR A 857 -50.90 20.11 52.11
CA THR A 857 -52.08 20.67 52.77
C THR A 857 -53.11 19.56 52.91
N VAL A 858 -53.55 19.32 54.15
CA VAL A 858 -54.72 18.53 54.56
C VAL A 858 -55.68 18.26 53.40
N ASP A 859 -55.92 16.99 53.06
CA ASP A 859 -56.82 16.60 51.97
C ASP A 859 -58.20 17.23 52.18
N ALA A 860 -58.46 18.30 51.43
CA ALA A 860 -59.70 19.05 51.45
C ALA A 860 -60.89 18.22 50.92
N ALA A 861 -60.66 17.03 50.34
CA ALA A 861 -61.73 16.18 49.85
C ALA A 861 -62.34 15.26 50.93
N ARG A 862 -61.67 15.06 52.08
CA ARG A 862 -62.14 14.10 53.11
C ARG A 862 -62.26 14.61 54.53
N GLY A 863 -61.64 15.75 54.89
CA GLY A 863 -61.92 16.42 56.16
C GLY A 863 -61.71 15.60 57.44
N GLU A 864 -61.14 14.40 57.38
CA GLU A 864 -60.89 13.54 58.54
C GLU A 864 -59.39 13.39 58.79
N ARG A 865 -59.02 13.66 60.03
CA ARG A 865 -57.66 13.56 60.59
C ARG A 865 -57.33 12.06 60.73
N PHE A 866 -56.27 11.57 60.10
CA PHE A 866 -55.72 10.26 60.47
C PHE A 866 -55.37 10.30 61.96
N PRO A 867 -56.04 9.51 62.83
CA PRO A 867 -55.80 9.54 64.26
C PRO A 867 -54.34 9.18 64.54
N GLY A 868 -53.55 10.14 65.06
CA GLY A 868 -52.16 9.92 65.44
C GLY A 868 -51.07 10.57 64.56
N SER A 869 -51.42 11.29 63.50
CA SER A 869 -50.44 12.04 62.68
C SER A 869 -49.84 13.26 63.42
N ARG A 870 -48.52 13.50 63.27
CA ARG A 870 -47.83 14.69 63.84
C ARG A 870 -48.34 15.97 63.16
N ALA A 871 -48.55 17.03 63.95
CA ALA A 871 -49.01 18.33 63.42
C ALA A 871 -47.91 19.03 62.60
N PHE A 872 -48.30 19.63 61.47
CA PHE A 872 -47.45 20.53 60.67
C PHE A 872 -47.01 21.74 61.51
N PRO A 873 -45.79 22.30 61.32
CA PRO A 873 -45.37 23.55 61.94
C PRO A 873 -46.31 24.67 61.51
N THR A 874 -46.94 25.35 62.47
CA THR A 874 -47.90 26.44 62.21
C THR A 874 -47.26 27.84 62.27
N ASP A 875 -45.93 27.92 62.34
CA ASP A 875 -45.13 29.14 62.49
C ASP A 875 -44.68 29.76 61.16
N GLY A 876 -45.12 29.21 60.02
CA GLY A 876 -44.74 29.70 58.69
C GLY A 876 -43.35 29.23 58.22
N ALA A 877 -42.69 28.33 58.97
CA ALA A 877 -41.50 27.66 58.49
C ALA A 877 -41.85 26.64 57.40
N GLU A 878 -41.31 26.85 56.18
CA GLU A 878 -41.37 25.84 55.12
C GLU A 878 -40.43 24.67 55.45
N TYR A 879 -40.88 23.44 55.23
CA TYR A 879 -39.97 22.30 55.25
C TYR A 879 -38.87 22.48 54.19
N ARG A 880 -37.61 22.18 54.56
CA ARG A 880 -36.50 22.14 53.61
C ARG A 880 -36.76 21.01 52.62
N CYS A 881 -36.62 21.26 51.31
CA CYS A 881 -36.77 20.21 50.30
C CYS A 881 -35.85 19.02 50.59
N THR A 882 -34.64 19.30 51.11
CA THR A 882 -33.64 18.30 51.49
C THR A 882 -34.01 17.43 52.70
N GLY A 883 -35.08 17.78 53.44
CA GLY A 883 -35.60 16.94 54.52
C GLY A 883 -36.43 15.75 54.02
N CYS A 884 -36.94 15.84 52.80
CA CYS A 884 -37.72 14.77 52.17
C CYS A 884 -37.01 14.21 50.92
N HIS A 885 -36.24 15.06 50.24
CA HIS A 885 -35.52 14.70 49.03
C HIS A 885 -34.01 14.67 49.25
N ALA A 886 -33.34 13.67 48.69
CA ALA A 886 -31.91 13.64 48.58
C ALA A 886 -31.53 14.28 47.22
N PRO A 887 -30.97 15.50 47.20
CA PRO A 887 -30.83 16.30 45.98
C PRO A 887 -29.78 15.79 45.01
N HIS A 888 -28.93 14.86 45.42
CA HIS A 888 -27.92 14.24 44.56
C HIS A 888 -28.39 12.86 44.10
N GLU A 889 -28.87 12.02 45.03
CA GLU A 889 -29.29 10.66 44.70
C GLU A 889 -30.18 9.99 45.77
N ALA A 890 -30.96 8.98 45.38
CA ALA A 890 -31.83 8.22 46.27
C ALA A 890 -32.08 6.77 45.80
N ASP A 891 -32.61 5.95 46.72
CA ASP A 891 -32.94 4.54 46.47
C ASP A 891 -34.26 4.35 45.71
N GLU A 892 -35.15 5.34 45.74
CA GLU A 892 -36.47 5.28 45.10
C GLU A 892 -36.73 6.46 44.17
N LYS A 893 -37.60 6.23 43.18
CA LYS A 893 -38.07 7.27 42.25
C LYS A 893 -38.72 8.42 43.02
N GLY A 894 -38.39 9.64 42.63
CA GLY A 894 -38.79 10.87 43.34
C GLY A 894 -37.73 11.41 44.30
N LEU A 895 -36.54 10.81 44.32
CA LEU A 895 -35.39 11.24 45.12
C LEU A 895 -35.67 11.29 46.62
N PHE A 896 -36.55 10.43 47.14
CA PHE A 896 -36.87 10.46 48.56
C PHE A 896 -35.68 9.97 49.41
N VAL A 897 -35.40 10.65 50.53
CA VAL A 897 -34.31 10.28 51.45
C VAL A 897 -34.44 8.84 51.99
N ARG A 898 -35.65 8.27 51.97
CA ARG A 898 -36.01 6.88 52.36
C ARG A 898 -37.23 6.39 51.56
N PRO A 899 -37.58 5.09 51.61
CA PRO A 899 -38.79 4.57 50.97
C PRO A 899 -40.03 5.40 51.28
N ARG A 900 -40.80 5.79 50.25
CA ARG A 900 -41.91 6.74 50.41
C ARG A 900 -42.91 6.30 51.48
N ALA A 901 -43.23 5.00 51.53
CA ALA A 901 -44.13 4.45 52.55
C ALA A 901 -43.58 4.62 53.97
N GLN A 902 -42.27 4.42 54.16
CA GLN A 902 -41.59 4.59 55.44
C GLN A 902 -41.50 6.06 55.84
N LEU A 903 -41.15 6.94 54.90
CA LEU A 903 -41.10 8.40 55.11
C LEU A 903 -42.48 8.93 55.53
N CYS A 904 -43.55 8.45 54.89
CA CYS A 904 -44.92 8.78 55.28
C CYS A 904 -45.26 8.27 56.69
N GLN A 905 -44.86 7.05 57.05
CA GLN A 905 -45.12 6.45 58.37
C GLN A 905 -44.41 7.16 59.53
N GLU A 906 -43.27 7.82 59.30
CA GLU A 906 -42.56 8.59 60.33
C GLU A 906 -43.35 9.82 60.82
N CYS A 907 -44.21 10.36 59.96
CA CYS A 907 -45.03 11.53 60.24
C CYS A 907 -46.52 11.20 60.43
N HIS A 908 -47.01 10.11 59.82
CA HIS A 908 -48.38 9.62 59.90
C HIS A 908 -48.45 8.28 60.66
N GLN A 909 -49.09 8.25 61.83
CA GLN A 909 -49.47 6.98 62.47
C GLN A 909 -50.61 6.36 61.65
N ILE A 910 -50.34 5.24 60.98
CA ILE A 910 -51.31 4.45 60.22
C ILE A 910 -51.57 3.15 60.96
#